data_AF-A0AB34IMT8-F1
#
_entry.id   AF-A0AB34IMT8-F1
#
_cell.length_a   1.000
_cell.length_b   1.000
_cell.length_c   1.000
_cell.angle_alpha   90.00
_cell.angle_beta   90.00
_cell.angle_gamma   90.00
#
_symmetry.space_group_name_H-M   'P 1'
#
loop_
_entity.id
_entity.type
_entity.pdbx_description
1 polymer ?
#
loop_
_entity_poly.entity_id
_entity_poly.type
_entity_poly.pdbx_seq_one_letter_code
_entity_poly.pdbx_strand_id
1 'polypeptide(L)'
;MAEGQPCLRLGLLGCSWFALRAHIPALLALEAPARRRAWRVRLVAVCSRTRKSMAKAEAAAGRPIARHARMEEMLADPRLDVVLVVLPIPLVGAAVERALLAGKHVISEKPAAASLGAALSLYERMCAREQPTPVWTVVENWAHKPSLVWIRQRLQERAIGAVLGAHCAHHEAIGAKWSEGWRGAAEHEGGWLLDVGVHWARLLRALLGPALACSASATRFAAHLPPCDTLQGWVKFKHAAAPATISLSFSTPAASAPTSGGFVPAGLPSLTLYGERGSICWWARQECGARVRLHRAREGSDEVALADDWVTGGVHGALEDALGHIVREAWRCSSAGGAPPLSDGRLAWPCRVPCEEAILDIALVAALLRSSECGSVIEPAALLGAHRLLCGAARPLADSSASRASRPAVRVRCSSEEDVVAALKLASERGLKVHACGACHSWSWAIDASGACVLEMAPMDRVLRLDAAAARVECEPGLTLHELRRVLEAHQLTIGSWPMLQAQTVGGAVACGSHGSSGADGSLSDAVVGLRLIRADGVAVDLSDDDDGEPPPLGAEARVPTSPARHLLLQAARQSAGMLGVVTALTLQAQRSYHVRRHVSSLRVGEFVARCDAMLRAFRHVWVLWRLGQDSLCVCALEDVGQLPLPGATPYDGSNWWAGPPSFQAPRADGGAGDVSASAAAGPAAGGCASEDGSRADGHEDTRTAGHEGPRWLSTQYAFPMAMLRRVVDAMEALPARLQGLVHGREIELKFLSSSQRTLLGPNAQRGSVVCVNIHWRMHPDEDEALHLFEGLLQSLGGTPHLGKRHRLEKGQAAQLIPGLAEFSVVARKIDPNRMFEPTLALSEELSIQLTESLDSPVGLHVT
;
A
#
# COMPACT_ATOMS: atom_id res chain seq x y z
N MET A 1 2.99 19.79 33.08
CA MET A 1 3.17 20.08 31.64
C MET A 1 4.33 19.23 31.15
N ALA A 2 4.20 18.49 30.05
CA ALA A 2 5.33 17.73 29.50
C ALA A 2 6.04 18.61 28.47
N GLU A 3 7.25 19.08 28.78
CA GLU A 3 8.09 19.87 27.89
C GLU A 3 8.54 19.02 26.68
N GLY A 4 8.48 19.57 25.46
CA GLY A 4 9.05 18.96 24.24
C GLY A 4 8.11 18.67 23.06
N GLN A 5 6.78 18.75 23.20
CA GLN A 5 5.87 18.46 22.06
C GLN A 5 5.70 19.65 21.08
N PRO A 6 5.83 19.45 19.75
CA PRO A 6 5.64 20.50 18.73
C PRO A 6 4.21 21.07 18.80
N CYS A 7 4.10 22.39 18.62
CA CYS A 7 2.82 23.12 18.69
C CYS A 7 2.54 23.81 17.36
N LEU A 8 1.50 23.35 16.63
CA LEU A 8 1.05 23.95 15.38
C LEU A 8 0.22 25.20 15.66
N ARG A 9 0.62 26.35 15.10
CA ARG A 9 -0.09 27.61 15.24
C ARG A 9 -0.97 27.86 14.02
N LEU A 10 -2.28 27.86 14.26
CA LEU A 10 -3.30 27.92 13.23
C LEU A 10 -3.85 29.32 13.09
N GLY A 11 -4.06 29.70 11.84
CA GLY A 11 -4.85 30.84 11.47
C GLY A 11 -6.14 30.41 10.78
N LEU A 12 -7.28 30.99 11.15
CA LEU A 12 -8.58 30.72 10.53
C LEU A 12 -8.95 31.83 9.55
N LEU A 13 -9.00 31.49 8.25
CA LEU A 13 -9.42 32.37 7.17
C LEU A 13 -10.91 32.15 6.87
N GLY A 14 -11.75 33.07 7.31
CA GLY A 14 -13.20 33.00 7.22
C GLY A 14 -13.87 32.76 8.57
N CYS A 15 -14.60 33.76 9.06
CA CYS A 15 -15.34 33.71 10.34
C CYS A 15 -16.84 33.55 10.11
N SER A 16 -17.22 32.57 9.30
CA SER A 16 -18.61 32.28 8.94
C SER A 16 -19.39 31.65 10.11
N TRP A 17 -20.70 31.47 9.94
CA TRP A 17 -21.51 30.72 10.91
C TRP A 17 -20.99 29.30 11.15
N PHE A 18 -20.53 28.62 10.10
CA PHE A 18 -19.99 27.26 10.21
C PHE A 18 -18.64 27.24 10.94
N ALA A 19 -17.79 28.25 10.71
CA ALA A 19 -16.55 28.43 11.45
C ALA A 19 -16.79 28.57 12.96
N LEU A 20 -17.82 29.35 13.35
CA LEU A 20 -18.19 29.57 14.75
C LEU A 20 -18.82 28.34 15.42
N ARG A 21 -19.63 27.57 14.67
CA ARG A 21 -20.36 26.42 15.23
C ARG A 21 -19.60 25.10 15.20
N ALA A 22 -18.72 24.90 14.21
CA ALA A 22 -18.05 23.62 13.99
C ALA A 22 -16.54 23.71 14.20
N HIS A 23 -15.85 24.56 13.43
CA HIS A 23 -14.38 24.58 13.43
C HIS A 23 -13.77 25.11 14.73
N ILE A 24 -14.23 26.25 15.25
CA ILE A 24 -13.66 26.81 16.49
C ILE A 24 -13.87 25.85 17.67
N PRO A 25 -15.07 25.31 17.93
CA PRO A 25 -15.25 24.30 18.98
C PRO A 25 -14.39 23.05 18.79
N ALA A 26 -14.29 22.52 17.56
CA ALA A 26 -13.45 21.36 17.26
C ALA A 26 -11.96 21.64 17.50
N LEU A 27 -11.48 22.82 17.11
CA LEU A 27 -10.11 23.26 17.38
C LEU A 27 -9.85 23.38 18.88
N LEU A 28 -10.75 24.01 19.64
CA LEU A 28 -10.61 24.13 21.10
C LEU A 28 -10.57 22.76 21.79
N ALA A 29 -11.37 21.80 21.33
CA ALA A 29 -11.32 20.42 21.82
C ALA A 29 -9.98 19.74 21.48
N LEU A 30 -9.39 20.02 20.31
CA LEU A 30 -8.06 19.53 19.95
C LEU A 30 -6.92 20.21 20.74
N GLU A 31 -7.10 21.44 21.20
CA GLU A 31 -6.11 22.12 22.05
C GLU A 31 -6.00 21.52 23.45
N ALA A 32 -7.05 20.83 23.92
CA ALA A 32 -7.03 20.14 25.19
C ALA A 32 -5.95 19.03 25.20
N PRO A 33 -5.13 18.90 26.26
CA PRO A 33 -4.07 17.90 26.33
C PRO A 33 -4.63 16.48 26.22
N ALA A 34 -4.23 15.74 25.18
CA ALA A 34 -4.53 14.32 25.04
C ALA A 34 -3.27 13.49 25.29
N ARG A 35 -3.32 12.54 26.25
CA ARG A 35 -2.17 11.68 26.64
C ARG A 35 -1.54 10.90 25.48
N ARG A 36 -2.24 10.73 24.36
CA ARG A 36 -1.83 9.91 23.21
C ARG A 36 -1.35 10.73 21.98
N ARG A 37 -1.46 12.06 21.99
CA ARG A 37 -1.01 12.89 20.86
C ARG A 37 0.42 13.39 21.07
N ALA A 38 1.28 13.15 20.09
CA ALA A 38 2.68 13.60 20.08
C ALA A 38 2.85 15.09 19.71
N TRP A 39 1.75 15.80 19.40
CA TRP A 39 1.73 17.17 18.95
C TRP A 39 0.59 17.96 19.59
N ARG A 40 0.72 19.27 19.61
CA ARG A 40 -0.27 20.24 20.10
C ARG A 40 -0.70 21.16 18.97
N VAL A 41 -1.85 21.78 19.14
CA VAL A 41 -2.40 22.78 18.22
C VAL A 41 -2.76 24.03 19.00
N ARG A 42 -2.78 25.20 18.33
CA ARG A 42 -3.31 26.43 18.90
C ARG A 42 -3.85 27.36 17.81
N LEU A 43 -5.10 27.79 17.93
CA LEU A 43 -5.65 28.90 17.15
C LEU A 43 -5.07 30.22 17.66
N VAL A 44 -4.33 30.93 16.79
CA VAL A 44 -3.63 32.18 17.15
C VAL A 44 -4.07 33.39 16.32
N ALA A 45 -4.70 33.18 15.16
CA ALA A 45 -5.16 34.27 14.31
C ALA A 45 -6.48 33.99 13.59
N VAL A 46 -7.21 35.04 13.27
CA VAL A 46 -8.40 35.03 12.40
C VAL A 46 -8.32 36.12 11.35
N CYS A 47 -8.86 35.85 10.17
CA CYS A 47 -9.06 36.84 9.12
C CYS A 47 -10.47 36.71 8.54
N SER A 48 -11.17 37.84 8.40
CA SER A 48 -12.48 37.90 7.75
C SER A 48 -12.78 39.32 7.29
N ARG A 49 -13.70 39.48 6.33
CA ARG A 49 -14.03 40.78 5.71
C ARG A 49 -14.52 41.84 6.71
N THR A 50 -15.12 41.44 7.83
CA THR A 50 -15.73 42.37 8.79
C THR A 50 -15.14 42.22 10.18
N ARG A 51 -14.84 43.36 10.82
CA ARG A 51 -14.39 43.42 12.22
C ARG A 51 -15.35 42.70 13.18
N LYS A 52 -16.66 42.83 12.93
CA LYS A 52 -17.71 42.16 13.71
C LYS A 52 -17.58 40.63 13.68
N SER A 53 -17.33 40.04 12.51
CA SER A 53 -17.15 38.58 12.39
C SER A 53 -15.88 38.08 13.08
N MET A 54 -14.78 38.83 12.99
CA MET A 54 -13.53 38.49 13.69
C MET A 54 -13.70 38.59 15.22
N ALA A 55 -14.39 39.61 15.72
CA ALA A 55 -14.68 39.76 17.14
C ALA A 55 -15.54 38.60 17.68
N LYS A 56 -16.50 38.09 16.88
CA LYS A 56 -17.27 36.89 17.23
C LYS A 56 -16.41 35.63 17.29
N ALA A 57 -15.48 35.46 16.35
CA ALA A 57 -14.57 34.33 16.33
C ALA A 57 -13.59 34.35 17.52
N GLU A 58 -13.06 35.53 17.86
CA GLU A 58 -12.24 35.76 19.05
C GLU A 58 -13.02 35.46 20.33
N ALA A 59 -14.26 35.95 20.45
CA ALA A 59 -15.14 35.64 21.57
C ALA A 59 -15.42 34.14 21.68
N ALA A 60 -15.68 33.45 20.56
CA ALA A 60 -15.89 32.00 20.52
C ALA A 60 -14.63 31.20 20.90
N ALA A 61 -13.44 31.73 20.59
CA ALA A 61 -12.17 31.15 21.02
C ALA A 61 -11.91 31.32 22.53
N GLY A 62 -12.67 32.20 23.21
CA GLY A 62 -12.56 32.46 24.65
C GLY A 62 -11.28 33.15 25.09
N ARG A 63 -10.50 33.72 24.16
CA ARG A 63 -9.22 34.39 24.44
C ARG A 63 -8.83 35.36 23.32
N PRO A 64 -7.92 36.32 23.58
CA PRO A 64 -7.38 37.18 22.54
C PRO A 64 -6.66 36.37 21.44
N ILE A 65 -6.98 36.67 20.18
CA ILE A 65 -6.31 36.12 19.00
C ILE A 65 -6.03 37.25 18.00
N ALA A 66 -4.97 37.12 17.21
CA ALA A 66 -4.62 38.16 16.23
C ALA A 66 -5.73 38.30 15.18
N ARG A 67 -6.13 39.54 14.87
CA ARG A 67 -7.17 39.85 13.89
C ARG A 67 -6.53 40.54 12.69
N HIS A 68 -6.56 39.89 11.54
CA HIS A 68 -6.01 40.41 10.29
C HIS A 68 -7.13 40.88 9.37
N ALA A 69 -7.05 42.11 8.87
CA ALA A 69 -8.10 42.68 8.03
C ALA A 69 -8.02 42.13 6.59
N ARG A 70 -6.81 41.76 6.14
CA ARG A 70 -6.55 41.20 4.82
C ARG A 70 -5.86 39.85 4.93
N MET A 71 -6.09 38.99 3.95
CA MET A 71 -5.48 37.65 3.89
C MET A 71 -3.97 37.75 3.77
N GLU A 72 -3.47 38.71 2.98
CA GLU A 72 -2.05 38.92 2.74
C GLU A 72 -1.31 39.28 4.05
N GLU A 73 -1.94 40.08 4.92
CA GLU A 73 -1.41 40.40 6.26
C GLU A 73 -1.30 39.15 7.14
N MET A 74 -2.33 38.29 7.10
CA MET A 74 -2.35 37.03 7.82
C MET A 74 -1.28 36.05 7.31
N LEU A 75 -1.14 35.91 5.99
CA LEU A 75 -0.17 35.01 5.37
C LEU A 75 1.28 35.46 5.62
N ALA A 76 1.52 36.77 5.75
CA ALA A 76 2.80 37.32 6.13
C ALA A 76 3.17 37.11 7.61
N ASP A 77 2.21 36.70 8.46
CA ASP A 77 2.46 36.49 9.90
C ASP A 77 3.42 35.30 10.10
N PRO A 78 4.65 35.53 10.61
CA PRO A 78 5.63 34.46 10.80
C PRO A 78 5.25 33.50 11.93
N ARG A 79 4.22 33.84 12.73
CA ARG A 79 3.70 33.00 13.80
C ARG A 79 2.73 31.93 13.31
N LEU A 80 2.31 31.96 12.04
CA LEU A 80 1.39 30.96 11.49
C LEU A 80 2.12 29.83 10.77
N ASP A 81 1.75 28.60 11.13
CA ASP A 81 2.24 27.37 10.49
C ASP A 81 1.19 26.81 9.52
N VAL A 82 -0.09 26.89 9.91
CA VAL A 82 -1.22 26.30 9.17
C VAL A 82 -2.34 27.34 8.98
N VAL A 83 -2.94 27.38 7.79
CA VAL A 83 -4.11 28.21 7.47
C VAL A 83 -5.31 27.30 7.22
N LEU A 84 -6.36 27.49 8.03
CA LEU A 84 -7.65 26.84 7.88
C LEU A 84 -8.56 27.72 7.02
N VAL A 85 -8.88 27.28 5.80
CA VAL A 85 -9.67 28.04 4.81
C VAL A 85 -11.14 27.65 4.90
N VAL A 86 -11.96 28.51 5.49
CA VAL A 86 -13.42 28.33 5.69
C VAL A 86 -14.16 29.47 4.97
N LEU A 87 -14.07 29.45 3.64
CA LEU A 87 -14.58 30.48 2.75
C LEU A 87 -15.73 29.95 1.86
N PRO A 88 -16.53 30.85 1.25
CA PRO A 88 -17.39 30.49 0.11
C PRO A 88 -16.63 29.69 -0.95
N ILE A 89 -17.26 28.64 -1.50
CA ILE A 89 -16.63 27.68 -2.43
C ILE A 89 -15.87 28.36 -3.58
N PRO A 90 -16.42 29.41 -4.26
CA PRO A 90 -15.71 30.07 -5.36
C PRO A 90 -14.37 30.72 -4.97
N LEU A 91 -14.14 30.97 -3.67
CA LEU A 91 -12.93 31.62 -3.17
C LEU A 91 -11.90 30.64 -2.64
N VAL A 92 -12.26 29.36 -2.45
CA VAL A 92 -11.40 28.36 -1.80
C VAL A 92 -10.11 28.16 -2.57
N GLY A 93 -10.18 27.86 -3.87
CA GLY A 93 -9.00 27.53 -4.69
C GLY A 93 -7.95 28.65 -4.68
N ALA A 94 -8.36 29.91 -4.88
CA ALA A 94 -7.46 31.05 -4.87
C ALA A 94 -6.82 31.31 -3.49
N ALA A 95 -7.58 31.07 -2.41
CA ALA A 95 -7.06 31.22 -1.04
C ALA A 95 -6.07 30.11 -0.69
N VAL A 96 -6.36 28.86 -1.08
CA VAL A 96 -5.46 27.71 -0.94
C VAL A 96 -4.15 28.00 -1.66
N GLU A 97 -4.22 28.40 -2.94
CA GLU A 97 -3.04 28.70 -3.75
C GLU A 97 -2.16 29.76 -3.09
N ARG A 98 -2.73 30.89 -2.68
CA ARG A 98 -1.96 31.98 -2.05
C ARG A 98 -1.33 31.54 -0.73
N ALA A 99 -2.03 30.75 0.08
CA ALA A 99 -1.49 30.25 1.35
C ALA A 99 -0.32 29.27 1.14
N LEU A 100 -0.44 28.36 0.16
CA LEU A 100 0.64 27.46 -0.24
C LEU A 100 1.85 28.22 -0.79
N LEU A 101 1.62 29.22 -1.65
CA LEU A 101 2.67 30.09 -2.18
C LEU A 101 3.38 30.90 -1.09
N ALA A 102 2.67 31.26 -0.02
CA ALA A 102 3.22 31.93 1.16
C ALA A 102 3.95 30.97 2.12
N GLY A 103 4.10 29.70 1.75
CA GLY A 103 4.79 28.69 2.56
C GLY A 103 3.99 28.21 3.77
N LYS A 104 2.65 28.39 3.78
CA LYS A 104 1.78 27.92 4.88
C LYS A 104 1.17 26.58 4.51
N HIS A 105 1.09 25.67 5.48
CA HIS A 105 0.25 24.48 5.33
C HIS A 105 -1.22 24.90 5.23
N VAL A 106 -2.01 24.17 4.45
CA VAL A 106 -3.41 24.50 4.21
C VAL A 106 -4.32 23.35 4.60
N ILE A 107 -5.32 23.67 5.41
CA ILE A 107 -6.48 22.81 5.64
C ILE A 107 -7.66 23.58 5.04
N SER A 108 -8.29 23.10 3.98
CA SER A 108 -9.47 23.77 3.40
C SER A 108 -10.75 23.03 3.69
N GLU A 109 -11.86 23.75 3.79
CA GLU A 109 -13.17 23.14 3.74
C GLU A 109 -13.41 22.46 2.38
N LYS A 110 -14.30 21.46 2.39
CA LYS A 110 -14.83 20.83 1.18
C LYS A 110 -15.77 21.78 0.43
N PRO A 111 -15.93 21.62 -0.90
CA PRO A 111 -15.09 20.84 -1.81
C PRO A 111 -13.70 21.47 -1.99
N ALA A 112 -12.74 20.69 -2.51
CA ALA A 112 -11.36 21.14 -2.73
C ALA A 112 -11.26 22.43 -3.59
N ALA A 113 -12.15 22.58 -4.56
CA ALA A 113 -12.32 23.79 -5.37
C ALA A 113 -13.76 23.86 -5.90
N ALA A 114 -14.09 24.95 -6.61
CA ALA A 114 -15.41 25.18 -7.18
C ALA A 114 -15.79 24.24 -8.33
N SER A 115 -14.81 23.59 -8.96
CA SER A 115 -15.02 22.61 -10.03
C SER A 115 -13.87 21.63 -10.12
N LEU A 116 -14.07 20.55 -10.87
CA LEU A 116 -13.02 19.55 -11.12
C LEU A 116 -11.82 20.20 -11.84
N GLY A 117 -12.08 20.99 -12.88
CA GLY A 117 -11.03 21.66 -13.64
C GLY A 117 -10.20 22.62 -12.79
N ALA A 118 -10.86 23.39 -11.90
CA ALA A 118 -10.17 24.27 -10.98
C ALA A 118 -9.30 23.50 -9.96
N ALA A 119 -9.81 22.37 -9.45
CA ALA A 119 -9.08 21.53 -8.50
C ALA A 119 -7.85 20.88 -9.15
N LEU A 120 -7.99 20.32 -10.36
CA LEU A 120 -6.90 19.72 -11.13
C LEU A 120 -5.84 20.76 -11.50
N SER A 121 -6.26 21.92 -12.02
CA SER A 121 -5.33 22.99 -12.39
C SER A 121 -4.50 23.49 -11.20
N LEU A 122 -5.12 23.60 -10.01
CA LEU A 122 -4.41 23.98 -8.79
C LEU A 122 -3.45 22.87 -8.36
N TYR A 123 -3.89 21.61 -8.36
CA TYR A 123 -3.07 20.45 -8.03
C TYR A 123 -1.82 20.38 -8.93
N GLU A 124 -1.99 20.50 -10.25
CA GLU A 124 -0.90 20.53 -11.22
C GLU A 124 0.13 21.62 -10.93
N ARG A 125 -0.35 22.86 -10.74
CA ARG A 125 0.55 23.99 -10.43
C ARG A 125 1.34 23.76 -9.14
N MET A 126 0.75 23.09 -8.15
CA MET A 126 1.43 22.80 -6.88
C MET A 126 2.43 21.63 -7.01
N CYS A 127 2.10 20.62 -7.83
CA CYS A 127 2.99 19.49 -8.12
C CYS A 127 4.17 19.86 -9.05
N ALA A 128 4.01 20.85 -9.92
CA ALA A 128 5.05 21.29 -10.86
C ALA A 128 6.13 22.17 -10.21
N ARG A 129 6.05 22.46 -8.90
CA ARG A 129 7.01 23.32 -8.20
C ARG A 129 8.30 22.56 -7.89
N GLU A 130 9.43 23.19 -8.19
CA GLU A 130 10.76 22.68 -7.80
C GLU A 130 11.03 22.80 -6.29
N GLN A 131 10.41 23.80 -5.63
CA GLN A 131 10.54 24.01 -4.19
C GLN A 131 9.57 23.10 -3.41
N PRO A 132 9.95 22.63 -2.20
CA PRO A 132 9.05 21.87 -1.34
C PRO A 132 7.75 22.64 -1.08
N THR A 133 6.63 22.10 -1.56
CA THR A 133 5.31 22.70 -1.38
C THR A 133 4.74 22.31 -0.01
N PRO A 134 4.19 23.25 0.77
CA PRO A 134 3.49 22.91 2.01
C PRO A 134 2.31 21.96 1.77
N VAL A 135 1.97 21.17 2.79
CA VAL A 135 0.82 20.25 2.75
C VAL A 135 -0.51 20.98 2.53
N TRP A 136 -1.34 20.51 1.59
CA TRP A 136 -2.75 20.88 1.43
C TRP A 136 -3.69 19.68 1.62
N THR A 137 -4.58 19.78 2.60
CA THR A 137 -5.60 18.77 2.92
C THR A 137 -7.00 19.38 2.98
N VAL A 138 -8.03 18.55 2.79
CA VAL A 138 -9.44 18.95 2.78
C VAL A 138 -10.17 18.32 3.96
N VAL A 139 -10.96 19.13 4.67
CA VAL A 139 -11.82 18.69 5.80
C VAL A 139 -13.12 18.14 5.24
N GLU A 140 -13.12 16.86 4.90
CA GLU A 140 -14.34 16.14 4.55
C GLU A 140 -14.89 15.43 5.79
N ASN A 141 -15.80 16.11 6.48
CA ASN A 141 -16.25 15.73 7.82
C ASN A 141 -17.21 14.54 7.86
N TRP A 142 -17.86 14.15 6.75
CA TRP A 142 -18.79 13.01 6.80
C TRP A 142 -18.04 11.70 7.04
N ALA A 143 -16.87 11.50 6.43
CA ALA A 143 -16.07 10.28 6.57
C ALA A 143 -15.66 9.94 8.01
N HIS A 144 -15.68 10.93 8.92
CA HIS A 144 -15.29 10.76 10.31
C HIS A 144 -16.47 10.56 11.27
N LYS A 145 -17.72 10.69 10.78
CA LYS A 145 -18.93 10.49 11.59
C LYS A 145 -18.88 9.14 12.31
N PRO A 146 -19.20 9.08 13.62
CA PRO A 146 -19.13 7.83 14.38
C PRO A 146 -19.92 6.70 13.74
N SER A 147 -21.08 7.00 13.15
CA SER A 147 -21.86 6.00 12.39
C SER A 147 -21.11 5.42 11.20
N LEU A 148 -20.37 6.22 10.44
CA LEU A 148 -19.63 5.74 9.28
C LEU A 148 -18.36 5.00 9.67
N VAL A 149 -17.67 5.47 10.71
CA VAL A 149 -16.53 4.74 11.29
C VAL A 149 -16.98 3.35 11.73
N TRP A 150 -18.12 3.27 12.41
CA TRP A 150 -18.72 2.01 12.83
C TRP A 150 -19.09 1.11 11.65
N ILE A 151 -19.76 1.65 10.62
CA ILE A 151 -20.14 0.88 9.42
C ILE A 151 -18.89 0.33 8.73
N ARG A 152 -17.86 1.17 8.53
CA ARG A 152 -16.61 0.76 7.90
C ARG A 152 -15.94 -0.38 8.65
N GLN A 153 -15.92 -0.30 9.99
CA GLN A 153 -15.40 -1.39 10.82
C GLN A 153 -16.18 -2.70 10.62
N ARG A 154 -17.52 -2.65 10.57
CA ARG A 154 -18.33 -3.86 10.32
C ARG A 154 -18.16 -4.45 8.93
N LEU A 155 -17.90 -3.62 7.92
CA LEU A 155 -17.56 -4.09 6.58
C LEU A 155 -16.19 -4.79 6.56
N GLN A 156 -15.19 -4.25 7.26
CA GLN A 156 -13.87 -4.86 7.42
C GLN A 156 -13.95 -6.22 8.13
N GLU A 157 -14.79 -6.31 9.16
CA GLU A 157 -15.09 -7.55 9.90
C GLU A 157 -15.96 -8.54 9.10
N ARG A 158 -16.36 -8.21 7.86
CA ARG A 158 -17.23 -9.02 6.99
C ARG A 158 -18.58 -9.37 7.64
N ALA A 159 -19.12 -8.47 8.47
CA ALA A 159 -20.37 -8.68 9.21
C ALA A 159 -21.58 -9.00 8.30
N ILE A 160 -21.59 -8.49 7.06
CA ILE A 160 -22.63 -8.78 6.05
C ILE A 160 -22.11 -9.59 4.84
N GLY A 161 -20.88 -10.13 4.89
CA GLY A 161 -20.23 -10.76 3.74
C GLY A 161 -19.66 -9.75 2.74
N ALA A 162 -19.49 -10.14 1.48
CA ALA A 162 -19.19 -9.19 0.42
C ALA A 162 -20.39 -8.28 0.14
N VAL A 163 -20.14 -7.01 -0.17
CA VAL A 163 -21.21 -6.06 -0.51
C VAL A 163 -21.71 -6.36 -1.92
N LEU A 164 -23.00 -6.66 -2.02
CA LEU A 164 -23.69 -6.93 -3.27
C LEU A 164 -24.18 -5.64 -3.92
N GLY A 165 -24.65 -4.65 -3.16
CA GLY A 165 -25.14 -3.40 -3.71
C GLY A 165 -25.42 -2.37 -2.64
N ALA A 166 -25.71 -1.14 -3.06
CA ALA A 166 -26.04 -0.06 -2.16
C ALA A 166 -27.18 0.81 -2.70
N HIS A 167 -27.96 1.41 -1.80
CA HIS A 167 -28.98 2.39 -2.11
C HIS A 167 -28.77 3.60 -1.20
N CYS A 168 -28.59 4.78 -1.78
CA CYS A 168 -28.54 6.02 -1.01
C CYS A 168 -29.59 7.02 -1.48
N ALA A 169 -30.22 7.67 -0.50
CA ALA A 169 -31.25 8.66 -0.73
C ALA A 169 -31.07 9.87 0.19
N HIS A 170 -31.09 11.07 -0.39
CA HIS A 170 -31.13 12.34 0.32
C HIS A 170 -32.18 13.23 -0.34
N HIS A 171 -33.28 13.49 0.38
CA HIS A 171 -34.37 14.33 -0.10
C HIS A 171 -34.68 15.42 0.91
N GLU A 172 -34.40 16.64 0.52
CA GLU A 172 -34.55 17.83 1.35
C GLU A 172 -35.07 19.00 0.51
N ALA A 173 -35.82 19.92 1.11
CA ALA A 173 -36.19 21.17 0.47
C ALA A 173 -35.34 22.32 1.02
N ILE A 174 -34.43 22.83 0.20
CA ILE A 174 -33.61 23.99 0.54
C ILE A 174 -34.42 25.27 0.33
N GLY A 175 -34.65 26.03 1.39
CA GLY A 175 -35.37 27.30 1.33
C GLY A 175 -34.60 28.40 0.58
N ALA A 176 -35.32 29.30 -0.10
CA ALA A 176 -34.76 30.34 -0.97
C ALA A 176 -33.67 31.21 -0.34
N LYS A 177 -33.79 31.54 0.97
CA LYS A 177 -32.78 32.32 1.70
C LYS A 177 -31.36 31.74 1.66
N TRP A 178 -31.24 30.41 1.54
CA TRP A 178 -29.94 29.72 1.50
C TRP A 178 -29.27 29.80 0.13
N SER A 179 -30.00 30.32 -0.86
CA SER A 179 -29.53 30.56 -2.22
C SER A 179 -29.23 32.03 -2.47
N GLU A 180 -29.27 32.88 -1.44
CA GLU A 180 -28.81 34.25 -1.54
C GLU A 180 -27.28 34.31 -1.73
N GLY A 181 -26.81 35.11 -2.68
CA GLY A 181 -25.40 35.28 -2.99
C GLY A 181 -24.82 34.14 -3.84
N TRP A 182 -23.62 33.67 -3.49
CA TRP A 182 -22.85 32.76 -4.36
C TRP A 182 -23.49 31.38 -4.58
N ARG A 183 -24.38 30.93 -3.68
CA ARG A 183 -25.08 29.63 -3.81
C ARG A 183 -26.23 29.64 -4.81
N GLY A 184 -26.81 30.81 -5.09
CA GLY A 184 -27.82 30.98 -6.13
C GLY A 184 -27.25 31.50 -7.45
N ALA A 185 -25.93 31.65 -7.52
CA ALA A 185 -25.23 32.09 -8.72
C ALA A 185 -25.08 30.91 -9.69
N ALA A 186 -25.37 31.11 -10.98
CA ALA A 186 -25.30 30.05 -11.98
C ALA A 186 -23.84 29.58 -12.23
N GLU A 187 -22.88 30.44 -11.89
CA GLU A 187 -21.43 30.20 -12.00
C GLU A 187 -20.92 29.19 -10.94
N HIS A 188 -21.72 28.87 -9.91
CA HIS A 188 -21.40 27.78 -9.00
C HIS A 188 -21.69 26.44 -9.67
N GLU A 189 -20.68 25.91 -10.38
CA GLU A 189 -20.76 24.63 -11.09
C GLU A 189 -21.30 23.52 -10.17
N GLY A 190 -22.31 22.79 -10.65
CA GLY A 190 -22.99 21.72 -9.92
C GLY A 190 -23.87 22.15 -8.73
N GLY A 191 -23.86 23.42 -8.31
CA GLY A 191 -24.76 23.96 -7.28
C GLY A 191 -24.80 23.12 -5.99
N TRP A 192 -26.01 22.91 -5.46
CA TRP A 192 -26.21 22.09 -4.26
C TRP A 192 -25.86 20.60 -4.47
N LEU A 193 -25.98 20.09 -5.71
CA LEU A 193 -25.52 18.74 -6.04
C LEU A 193 -24.01 18.61 -5.86
N LEU A 194 -23.22 19.66 -6.10
CA LEU A 194 -21.79 19.66 -5.76
C LEU A 194 -21.54 19.94 -4.27
N ASP A 195 -22.16 20.96 -3.68
CA ASP A 195 -21.92 21.34 -2.27
C ASP A 195 -22.19 20.16 -1.31
N VAL A 196 -23.29 19.43 -1.52
CA VAL A 196 -23.67 18.28 -0.67
C VAL A 196 -23.26 16.94 -1.28
N GLY A 197 -23.25 16.80 -2.61
CA GLY A 197 -22.94 15.52 -3.26
C GLY A 197 -21.51 15.04 -3.01
N VAL A 198 -20.53 15.93 -2.79
CA VAL A 198 -19.16 15.52 -2.43
C VAL A 198 -19.10 14.75 -1.10
N HIS A 199 -20.02 15.03 -0.17
CA HIS A 199 -20.12 14.26 1.07
C HIS A 199 -20.57 12.81 0.81
N TRP A 200 -21.55 12.64 -0.07
CA TRP A 200 -22.02 11.31 -0.50
C TRP A 200 -20.98 10.59 -1.33
N ALA A 201 -20.28 11.30 -2.21
CA ALA A 201 -19.18 10.77 -2.99
C ALA A 201 -18.07 10.23 -2.06
N ARG A 202 -17.63 11.02 -1.07
CA ARG A 202 -16.65 10.56 -0.08
C ARG A 202 -17.16 9.37 0.69
N LEU A 203 -18.37 9.45 1.23
CA LEU A 203 -18.98 8.39 2.03
C LEU A 203 -18.98 7.06 1.27
N LEU A 204 -19.53 7.06 0.07
CA LEU A 204 -19.64 5.84 -0.74
C LEU A 204 -18.26 5.33 -1.16
N ARG A 205 -17.34 6.21 -1.56
CA ARG A 205 -15.98 5.81 -1.93
C ARG A 205 -15.17 5.25 -0.75
N ALA A 206 -15.37 5.80 0.45
CA ALA A 206 -14.72 5.30 1.66
C ALA A 206 -15.24 3.91 2.09
N LEU A 207 -16.49 3.57 1.77
CA LEU A 207 -17.12 2.29 2.11
C LEU A 207 -16.98 1.23 1.00
N LEU A 208 -17.07 1.64 -0.27
CA LEU A 208 -17.20 0.76 -1.43
C LEU A 208 -15.99 0.83 -2.39
N GLY A 209 -15.00 1.66 -2.08
CA GLY A 209 -13.80 1.83 -2.90
C GLY A 209 -13.99 2.80 -4.07
N PRO A 210 -13.06 2.81 -5.04
CA PRO A 210 -13.12 3.70 -6.20
C PRO A 210 -14.41 3.51 -7.02
N ALA A 211 -14.94 4.62 -7.54
CA ALA A 211 -16.02 4.61 -8.51
C ALA A 211 -15.46 4.31 -9.91
N LEU A 212 -15.95 3.25 -10.53
CA LEU A 212 -15.48 2.75 -11.82
C LEU A 212 -16.28 3.34 -12.98
N ALA A 213 -17.61 3.39 -12.85
CA ALA A 213 -18.50 3.93 -13.87
C ALA A 213 -19.78 4.48 -13.24
N CYS A 214 -20.43 5.45 -13.87
CA CYS A 214 -21.69 5.98 -13.42
C CYS A 214 -22.60 6.41 -14.56
N SER A 215 -23.91 6.44 -14.29
CA SER A 215 -24.87 7.13 -15.14
C SER A 215 -26.00 7.77 -14.34
N ALA A 216 -26.47 8.94 -14.76
CA ALA A 216 -27.49 9.69 -14.04
C ALA A 216 -28.34 10.57 -14.95
N SER A 217 -29.46 11.03 -14.41
CA SER A 217 -30.32 12.10 -14.90
C SER A 217 -30.43 13.18 -13.82
N ALA A 218 -30.11 14.43 -14.19
CA ALA A 218 -30.12 15.59 -13.31
C ALA A 218 -31.04 16.66 -13.89
N THR A 219 -31.90 17.21 -13.03
CA THR A 219 -32.92 18.19 -13.40
C THR A 219 -32.98 19.30 -12.37
N ARG A 220 -33.40 20.49 -12.82
CA ARG A 220 -33.77 21.60 -11.96
C ARG A 220 -35.28 21.66 -11.80
N PHE A 221 -35.77 21.57 -10.57
CA PHE A 221 -37.17 21.80 -10.22
C PHE A 221 -37.37 23.13 -9.50
N ALA A 222 -36.40 23.59 -8.71
CA ALA A 222 -36.49 24.84 -7.96
C ALA A 222 -35.75 25.98 -8.69
N ALA A 223 -36.50 27.02 -9.05
CA ALA A 223 -35.95 28.19 -9.73
C ALA A 223 -34.90 28.95 -8.89
N HIS A 224 -34.88 28.82 -7.56
CA HIS A 224 -33.85 29.43 -6.73
C HIS A 224 -32.58 28.57 -6.54
N LEU A 225 -32.53 27.35 -7.10
CA LEU A 225 -31.41 26.40 -6.95
C LEU A 225 -30.73 26.07 -8.29
N PRO A 226 -30.04 27.02 -8.96
CA PRO A 226 -29.24 26.68 -10.14
C PRO A 226 -27.99 25.84 -9.78
N PRO A 227 -27.41 25.09 -10.74
CA PRO A 227 -27.94 24.80 -12.07
C PRO A 227 -28.98 23.66 -12.05
N CYS A 228 -28.65 22.50 -11.48
CA CYS A 228 -29.58 21.39 -11.20
C CYS A 228 -29.63 21.15 -9.69
N ASP A 229 -30.81 20.77 -9.18
CA ASP A 229 -31.04 20.55 -7.74
C ASP A 229 -31.44 19.10 -7.41
N THR A 230 -31.74 18.29 -8.43
CA THR A 230 -32.15 16.91 -8.28
C THR A 230 -31.36 16.02 -9.24
N LEU A 231 -30.92 14.86 -8.75
CA LEU A 231 -30.13 13.87 -9.46
C LEU A 231 -30.58 12.45 -9.07
N GLN A 232 -30.81 11.62 -10.08
CA GLN A 232 -31.13 10.20 -9.96
C GLN A 232 -30.16 9.41 -10.83
N GLY A 233 -29.52 8.37 -10.29
CA GLY A 233 -28.56 7.59 -11.07
C GLY A 233 -28.01 6.37 -10.36
N TRP A 234 -26.95 5.81 -10.93
CA TRP A 234 -26.21 4.70 -10.38
C TRP A 234 -24.70 4.87 -10.54
N VAL A 235 -23.94 4.23 -9.64
CA VAL A 235 -22.47 4.20 -9.65
C VAL A 235 -21.98 2.78 -9.39
N LYS A 236 -21.16 2.24 -10.28
CA LYS A 236 -20.43 0.98 -10.08
C LYS A 236 -19.16 1.26 -9.26
N PHE A 237 -19.06 0.67 -8.09
CA PHE A 237 -17.88 0.76 -7.22
C PHE A 237 -17.03 -0.54 -7.28
N LYS A 238 -15.73 -0.44 -6.96
CA LYS A 238 -14.81 -1.59 -6.96
C LYS A 238 -15.26 -2.72 -6.02
N HIS A 239 -15.70 -2.38 -4.81
CA HIS A 239 -16.03 -3.37 -3.77
C HIS A 239 -17.54 -3.65 -3.63
N ALA A 240 -18.35 -3.31 -4.63
CA ALA A 240 -19.76 -3.66 -4.70
C ALA A 240 -20.06 -4.48 -5.97
N ALA A 241 -20.71 -5.63 -5.85
CA ALA A 241 -20.99 -6.52 -7.00
C ALA A 241 -21.91 -5.87 -8.04
N ALA A 242 -23.00 -5.24 -7.60
CA ALA A 242 -23.96 -4.49 -8.40
C ALA A 242 -23.73 -2.97 -8.24
N PRO A 243 -24.18 -2.15 -9.21
CA PRO A 243 -24.17 -0.70 -9.08
C PRO A 243 -24.96 -0.22 -7.85
N ALA A 244 -24.41 0.78 -7.16
CA ALA A 244 -25.11 1.51 -6.13
C ALA A 244 -26.09 2.50 -6.78
N THR A 245 -27.32 2.61 -6.24
CA THR A 245 -28.30 3.60 -6.70
C THR A 245 -28.20 4.88 -5.86
N ILE A 246 -28.24 6.03 -6.52
CA ILE A 246 -28.06 7.36 -5.93
C ILE A 246 -29.26 8.23 -6.26
N SER A 247 -29.91 8.74 -5.21
CA SER A 247 -31.04 9.67 -5.28
C SER A 247 -30.76 10.90 -4.42
N LEU A 248 -30.48 12.04 -5.04
CA LEU A 248 -30.23 13.31 -4.36
C LEU A 248 -31.24 14.34 -4.86
N SER A 249 -31.98 14.98 -3.95
CA SER A 249 -32.89 16.06 -4.27
C SER A 249 -32.86 17.13 -3.19
N PHE A 250 -32.67 18.38 -3.62
CA PHE A 250 -32.63 19.56 -2.76
C PHE A 250 -33.86 20.48 -2.95
N SER A 251 -34.84 20.02 -3.71
CA SER A 251 -36.11 20.72 -3.95
C SER A 251 -37.36 19.94 -3.51
N THR A 252 -37.23 18.66 -3.11
CA THR A 252 -38.39 17.84 -2.72
C THR A 252 -38.96 18.30 -1.38
N PRO A 253 -40.22 18.79 -1.31
CA PRO A 253 -40.85 19.21 -0.07
C PRO A 253 -41.27 18.02 0.80
N ALA A 254 -41.16 18.16 2.11
CA ALA A 254 -41.82 17.24 3.05
C ALA A 254 -43.33 17.53 3.08
N ALA A 255 -44.15 16.49 3.16
CA ALA A 255 -45.55 16.66 3.49
C ALA A 255 -45.67 17.25 4.91
N SER A 256 -46.12 18.51 4.99
CA SER A 256 -46.57 19.26 6.18
C SER A 256 -45.58 19.54 7.33
N ALA A 257 -44.98 20.74 7.35
CA ALA A 257 -44.73 21.52 8.58
C ALA A 257 -44.58 23.03 8.27
N PRO A 258 -45.10 23.94 9.11
CA PRO A 258 -45.18 25.36 8.80
C PRO A 258 -43.84 26.09 8.88
N THR A 259 -43.76 27.11 8.03
CA THR A 259 -42.67 28.05 7.78
C THR A 259 -42.12 28.71 9.05
N SER A 260 -40.91 28.32 9.45
CA SER A 260 -40.01 29.17 10.26
C SER A 260 -38.54 28.89 9.93
N GLY A 261 -38.12 29.16 8.69
CA GLY A 261 -36.70 29.33 8.34
C GLY A 261 -35.73 28.16 8.60
N GLY A 262 -36.21 26.95 8.88
CA GLY A 262 -35.38 25.76 9.05
C GLY A 262 -35.25 24.93 7.77
N PHE A 263 -34.28 24.03 7.78
CA PHE A 263 -34.20 22.87 6.88
C PHE A 263 -35.42 21.96 7.12
N VAL A 264 -36.15 21.56 6.08
CA VAL A 264 -37.35 20.71 6.18
C VAL A 264 -37.09 19.38 5.44
N PRO A 265 -36.81 18.27 6.13
CA PRO A 265 -36.51 16.99 5.47
C PRO A 265 -37.78 16.33 4.93
N ALA A 266 -37.80 16.00 3.64
CA ALA A 266 -38.85 15.18 3.01
C ALA A 266 -38.69 13.67 3.31
N GLY A 267 -37.47 13.27 3.67
CA GLY A 267 -37.09 11.99 4.24
C GLY A 267 -35.75 12.13 4.98
N LEU A 268 -35.41 11.17 5.83
CA LEU A 268 -34.09 11.16 6.47
C LEU A 268 -33.04 10.73 5.43
N PRO A 269 -31.90 11.44 5.32
CA PRO A 269 -30.75 10.94 4.59
C PRO A 269 -30.46 9.50 5.00
N SER A 270 -30.38 8.59 4.02
CA SER A 270 -30.26 7.16 4.29
C SER A 270 -29.33 6.44 3.31
N LEU A 271 -28.70 5.39 3.82
CA LEU A 271 -27.84 4.47 3.08
C LEU A 271 -28.21 3.05 3.49
N THR A 272 -28.49 2.21 2.52
CA THR A 272 -28.62 0.76 2.73
C THR A 272 -27.53 0.04 1.96
N LEU A 273 -26.76 -0.78 2.64
CA LEU A 273 -25.80 -1.71 2.06
C LEU A 273 -26.37 -3.12 2.12
N TYR A 274 -26.39 -3.81 0.99
CA TYR A 274 -26.82 -5.20 0.88
C TYR A 274 -25.59 -6.07 0.73
N GLY A 275 -25.47 -7.13 1.53
CA GLY A 275 -24.39 -8.09 1.46
C GLY A 275 -24.88 -9.53 1.39
N GLU A 276 -23.99 -10.47 1.09
CA GLU A 276 -24.29 -11.90 0.95
C GLU A 276 -24.94 -12.53 2.19
N ARG A 277 -24.67 -11.98 3.37
CA ARG A 277 -25.10 -12.54 4.66
C ARG A 277 -25.96 -11.59 5.50
N GLY A 278 -26.33 -10.43 4.95
CA GLY A 278 -27.02 -9.42 5.74
C GLY A 278 -27.14 -8.07 5.06
N SER A 279 -27.55 -7.06 5.83
CA SER A 279 -27.61 -5.68 5.38
C SER A 279 -27.26 -4.71 6.50
N ILE A 280 -26.81 -3.52 6.11
CA ILE A 280 -26.60 -2.39 7.01
C ILE A 280 -27.47 -1.24 6.51
N CYS A 281 -28.41 -0.78 7.35
CA CYS A 281 -29.24 0.37 7.06
C CYS A 281 -28.84 1.52 7.99
N TRP A 282 -28.42 2.64 7.41
CA TRP A 282 -28.10 3.88 8.09
C TRP A 282 -29.12 4.95 7.75
N TRP A 283 -29.57 5.70 8.74
CA TRP A 283 -30.35 6.91 8.53
C TRP A 283 -30.02 7.96 9.59
N ALA A 284 -29.97 9.22 9.17
CA ALA A 284 -29.61 10.34 10.03
C ALA A 284 -30.72 11.38 10.12
N ARG A 285 -30.94 11.91 11.33
CA ARG A 285 -31.62 13.20 11.53
C ARG A 285 -30.54 14.26 11.64
N GLN A 286 -30.53 15.22 10.71
CA GLN A 286 -29.58 16.35 10.82
C GLN A 286 -29.68 16.96 12.23
N GLU A 287 -28.53 17.18 12.87
CA GLU A 287 -28.38 17.76 14.23
C GLU A 287 -28.79 16.87 15.42
N CYS A 288 -29.39 15.69 15.22
CA CYS A 288 -29.93 14.85 16.32
C CYS A 288 -29.32 13.43 16.43
N GLY A 289 -28.32 13.10 15.60
CA GLY A 289 -27.64 11.79 15.58
C GLY A 289 -28.10 10.86 14.45
N ALA A 290 -27.43 9.71 14.36
CA ALA A 290 -27.70 8.69 13.36
C ALA A 290 -28.07 7.36 14.00
N ARG A 291 -28.83 6.55 13.28
CA ARG A 291 -29.11 5.17 13.63
C ARG A 291 -28.56 4.26 12.56
N VAL A 292 -27.97 3.15 13.01
CA VAL A 292 -27.48 2.08 12.16
C VAL A 292 -28.16 0.79 12.60
N ARG A 293 -28.81 0.12 11.67
CA ARG A 293 -29.32 -1.23 11.84
C ARG A 293 -28.44 -2.20 11.07
N LEU A 294 -27.87 -3.17 11.77
CA LEU A 294 -27.16 -4.29 11.17
C LEU A 294 -28.06 -5.52 11.24
N HIS A 295 -28.46 -6.04 10.09
CA HIS A 295 -29.19 -7.28 9.96
C HIS A 295 -28.25 -8.39 9.48
N ARG A 296 -28.22 -9.51 10.19
CA ARG A 296 -27.47 -10.72 9.85
C ARG A 296 -28.46 -11.87 9.69
N ALA A 297 -28.43 -12.54 8.54
CA ALA A 297 -29.48 -13.49 8.14
C ALA A 297 -29.73 -14.63 9.15
N ARG A 298 -28.72 -15.01 9.94
CA ARG A 298 -28.81 -16.10 10.95
C ARG A 298 -28.86 -15.60 12.41
N GLU A 299 -28.58 -14.33 12.65
CA GLU A 299 -28.38 -13.78 14.00
C GLU A 299 -29.40 -12.68 14.35
N GLY A 300 -30.23 -12.26 13.39
CA GLY A 300 -31.26 -11.23 13.61
C GLY A 300 -30.75 -9.81 13.31
N SER A 301 -31.35 -8.81 13.95
CA SER A 301 -31.06 -7.40 13.70
C SER A 301 -30.69 -6.68 14.98
N ASP A 302 -29.58 -5.96 14.95
CA ASP A 302 -29.17 -5.05 16.02
C ASP A 302 -29.30 -3.60 15.53
N GLU A 303 -29.73 -2.69 16.39
CA GLU A 303 -29.79 -1.26 16.10
C GLU A 303 -28.95 -0.49 17.11
N VAL A 304 -28.10 0.43 16.62
CA VAL A 304 -27.24 1.28 17.43
C VAL A 304 -27.53 2.73 17.09
N ALA A 305 -27.71 3.55 18.13
CA ALA A 305 -27.76 5.00 18.01
C ALA A 305 -26.36 5.60 18.24
N LEU A 306 -25.92 6.45 17.31
CA LEU A 306 -24.59 7.04 17.33
C LEU A 306 -24.69 8.56 17.22
N ALA A 307 -23.84 9.26 17.98
CA ALA A 307 -23.81 10.71 18.05
C ALA A 307 -23.08 11.30 16.83
N ASP A 308 -23.79 11.40 15.71
CA ASP A 308 -23.31 12.04 14.49
C ASP A 308 -23.42 13.57 14.55
N ASP A 309 -22.75 14.19 15.53
CA ASP A 309 -22.67 15.65 15.59
C ASP A 309 -21.62 16.20 14.60
N TRP A 310 -21.77 17.49 14.26
CA TRP A 310 -20.82 18.17 13.37
C TRP A 310 -19.44 18.39 14.00
N VAL A 311 -19.38 18.49 15.33
CA VAL A 311 -18.21 19.00 16.07
C VAL A 311 -17.30 17.86 16.49
N THR A 312 -17.72 17.02 17.43
CA THR A 312 -16.96 15.92 18.02
C THR A 312 -16.89 14.70 17.09
N GLY A 313 -17.94 14.45 16.32
CA GLY A 313 -18.04 13.30 15.42
C GLY A 313 -17.58 13.57 13.99
N GLY A 314 -17.56 14.83 13.52
CA GLY A 314 -17.23 15.15 12.12
C GLY A 314 -15.96 15.97 11.97
N VAL A 315 -16.06 17.28 12.24
CA VAL A 315 -14.99 18.25 11.99
C VAL A 315 -13.79 18.02 12.92
N HIS A 316 -13.99 17.63 14.18
CA HIS A 316 -12.88 17.28 15.08
C HIS A 316 -12.03 16.13 14.53
N GLY A 317 -12.66 15.01 14.16
CA GLY A 317 -11.93 13.85 13.60
C GLY A 317 -11.21 14.21 12.30
N ALA A 318 -11.88 14.95 11.40
CA ALA A 318 -11.28 15.40 10.15
C ALA A 318 -10.08 16.36 10.37
N LEU A 319 -10.19 17.29 11.32
CA LEU A 319 -9.09 18.18 11.70
C LEU A 319 -7.94 17.44 12.39
N GLU A 320 -8.25 16.47 13.26
CA GLU A 320 -7.25 15.65 13.94
C GLU A 320 -6.40 14.86 12.93
N ASP A 321 -7.07 14.22 11.95
CA ASP A 321 -6.39 13.46 10.90
C ASP A 321 -5.58 14.36 9.96
N ALA A 322 -6.14 15.52 9.58
CA ALA A 322 -5.46 16.53 8.77
C ALA A 322 -4.19 17.07 9.46
N LEU A 323 -4.29 17.47 10.72
CA LEU A 323 -3.16 18.00 11.50
C LEU A 323 -2.13 16.92 11.79
N GLY A 324 -2.56 15.73 12.20
CA GLY A 324 -1.67 14.59 12.39
C GLY A 324 -0.92 14.23 11.12
N HIS A 325 -1.55 14.37 9.94
CA HIS A 325 -0.88 14.19 8.67
C HIS A 325 0.20 15.25 8.42
N ILE A 326 -0.11 16.54 8.60
CA ILE A 326 0.87 17.63 8.48
C ILE A 326 2.10 17.37 9.36
N VAL A 327 1.89 16.96 10.62
CA VAL A 327 2.98 16.64 11.55
C VAL A 327 3.79 15.44 11.06
N ARG A 328 3.14 14.32 10.71
CA ARG A 328 3.84 13.12 10.23
C ARG A 328 4.70 13.41 9.01
N GLU A 329 4.18 14.20 8.07
CA GLU A 329 4.93 14.58 6.88
C GLU A 329 6.12 15.47 7.23
N ALA A 330 5.94 16.46 8.10
CA ALA A 330 7.04 17.34 8.48
C ALA A 330 8.19 16.60 9.20
N TRP A 331 7.85 15.65 10.08
CA TRP A 331 8.82 14.82 10.80
C TRP A 331 9.58 13.84 9.88
N ARG A 332 8.93 13.35 8.81
CA ARG A 332 9.56 12.51 7.78
C ARG A 332 10.66 13.24 7.00
N CYS A 333 10.53 14.57 6.82
CA CYS A 333 11.56 15.35 6.14
C CYS A 333 12.80 15.58 7.02
N SER A 334 12.64 15.79 8.32
CA SER A 334 13.75 16.01 9.26
C SER A 334 14.65 14.78 9.47
N SER A 335 14.13 13.56 9.28
CA SER A 335 14.87 12.30 9.48
C SER A 335 15.67 11.86 8.25
N ALA A 336 15.58 12.58 7.13
CA ALA A 336 16.23 12.25 5.86
C ALA A 336 17.34 13.25 5.45
N GLY A 337 18.04 13.83 6.42
CA GLY A 337 19.27 14.62 6.19
C GLY A 337 19.09 16.10 5.85
N GLY A 338 17.90 16.69 6.00
CA GLY A 338 17.64 18.11 5.75
C GLY A 338 17.05 18.82 6.96
N ALA A 339 17.91 19.51 7.71
CA ALA A 339 17.69 20.43 8.84
C ALA A 339 16.83 19.92 10.04
N PRO A 340 17.28 20.16 11.30
CA PRO A 340 16.46 19.90 12.50
C PRO A 340 15.20 20.80 12.50
N PRO A 341 14.21 20.56 13.39
CA PRO A 341 13.25 21.60 13.71
C PRO A 341 14.02 22.89 14.00
N LEU A 342 13.61 24.00 13.38
CA LEU A 342 14.24 25.30 13.65
C LEU A 342 14.19 25.54 15.16
N SER A 343 15.21 26.21 15.72
CA SER A 343 15.35 26.48 17.15
C SER A 343 14.18 27.25 17.78
N ASP A 344 13.19 27.66 16.99
CA ASP A 344 11.94 28.30 17.40
C ASP A 344 10.70 27.39 17.36
N GLY A 345 10.86 26.10 17.06
CA GLY A 345 9.77 25.10 17.06
C GLY A 345 9.01 24.95 15.73
N ARG A 346 9.50 25.52 14.62
CA ARG A 346 8.90 25.33 13.27
C ARG A 346 9.30 24.00 12.63
N LEU A 347 8.36 23.41 11.88
CA LEU A 347 8.43 22.08 11.27
C LEU A 347 8.89 22.15 9.80
N ALA A 348 9.93 21.39 9.40
CA ALA A 348 10.53 21.29 8.05
C ALA A 348 9.56 20.76 6.94
N TRP A 349 9.70 21.25 5.69
CA TRP A 349 8.61 21.32 4.70
C TRP A 349 8.54 20.03 3.86
N PRO A 350 7.41 19.30 3.88
CA PRO A 350 7.29 18.02 3.19
C PRO A 350 6.41 18.06 1.94
N CYS A 351 6.80 17.28 0.93
CA CYS A 351 6.13 17.21 -0.37
C CYS A 351 4.96 16.21 -0.36
N ARG A 352 3.77 16.64 0.06
CA ARG A 352 2.49 15.92 -0.17
C ARG A 352 1.31 16.87 -0.29
N VAL A 353 0.35 16.51 -1.16
CA VAL A 353 -0.92 17.23 -1.35
C VAL A 353 -2.08 16.24 -1.19
N PRO A 354 -2.47 15.81 0.03
CA PRO A 354 -3.53 14.81 0.29
C PRO A 354 -4.96 15.23 -0.13
N CYS A 355 -5.12 16.25 -0.97
CA CYS A 355 -6.41 16.66 -1.51
C CYS A 355 -6.91 15.73 -2.62
N GLU A 356 -6.15 14.72 -3.06
CA GLU A 356 -6.55 13.85 -4.18
C GLU A 356 -7.87 13.15 -3.91
N GLU A 357 -8.10 12.71 -2.66
CA GLU A 357 -9.38 12.11 -2.29
C GLU A 357 -10.55 13.08 -2.49
N ALA A 358 -10.36 14.36 -2.17
CA ALA A 358 -11.37 15.39 -2.39
C ALA A 358 -11.52 15.78 -3.88
N ILE A 359 -10.46 15.69 -4.68
CA ILE A 359 -10.55 15.84 -6.14
C ILE A 359 -11.37 14.70 -6.73
N LEU A 360 -11.15 13.47 -6.28
CA LEU A 360 -11.91 12.30 -6.70
C LEU A 360 -13.38 12.37 -6.27
N ASP A 361 -13.69 13.02 -5.13
CA ASP A 361 -15.07 13.30 -4.72
C ASP A 361 -15.78 14.24 -5.71
N ILE A 362 -15.10 15.32 -6.11
CA ILE A 362 -15.59 16.25 -7.15
C ILE A 362 -15.73 15.51 -8.49
N ALA A 363 -14.76 14.66 -8.85
CA ALA A 363 -14.75 13.92 -10.11
C ALA A 363 -15.97 13.00 -10.25
N LEU A 364 -16.38 12.32 -9.17
CA LEU A 364 -17.57 11.49 -9.18
C LEU A 364 -18.84 12.33 -9.39
N VAL A 365 -18.98 13.46 -8.68
CA VAL A 365 -20.15 14.34 -8.87
C VAL A 365 -20.18 14.92 -10.29
N ALA A 366 -19.03 15.37 -10.79
CA ALA A 366 -18.90 15.88 -12.15
C ALA A 366 -19.23 14.81 -13.21
N ALA A 367 -18.84 13.55 -12.99
CA ALA A 367 -19.17 12.44 -13.88
C ALA A 367 -20.67 12.13 -13.92
N LEU A 368 -21.35 12.17 -12.77
CA LEU A 368 -22.80 12.00 -12.71
C LEU A 368 -23.52 13.13 -13.47
N LEU A 369 -23.11 14.38 -13.27
CA LEU A 369 -23.69 15.54 -13.98
C LEU A 369 -23.45 15.46 -15.49
N ARG A 370 -22.21 15.21 -15.92
CA ARG A 370 -21.89 15.04 -17.36
C ARG A 370 -22.63 13.87 -17.99
N SER A 371 -22.83 12.77 -17.26
CA SER A 371 -23.58 11.62 -17.77
C SER A 371 -25.02 12.00 -18.09
N SER A 372 -25.62 12.86 -17.26
CA SER A 372 -26.95 13.40 -17.54
C SER A 372 -26.98 14.30 -18.78
N GLU A 373 -25.92 15.07 -19.02
CA GLU A 373 -25.84 15.96 -20.18
C GLU A 373 -25.64 15.19 -21.49
N CYS A 374 -24.81 14.15 -21.49
CA CYS A 374 -24.48 13.40 -22.70
C CYS A 374 -25.25 12.09 -22.89
N GLY A 375 -26.06 11.68 -21.90
CA GLY A 375 -26.82 10.42 -21.91
C GLY A 375 -25.96 9.15 -21.94
N SER A 376 -24.67 9.26 -21.61
CA SER A 376 -23.70 8.16 -21.71
C SER A 376 -23.16 7.75 -20.34
N VAL A 377 -22.72 6.49 -20.22
CA VAL A 377 -21.98 6.04 -19.03
C VAL A 377 -20.62 6.72 -18.99
N ILE A 378 -20.25 7.28 -17.85
CA ILE A 378 -18.96 7.98 -17.66
C ILE A 378 -18.15 7.26 -16.59
N GLU A 379 -16.86 7.09 -16.86
CA GLU A 379 -15.87 6.68 -15.87
C GLU A 379 -15.35 7.94 -15.14
N PRO A 380 -15.55 8.09 -13.82
CA PRO A 380 -15.05 9.26 -13.09
C PRO A 380 -13.54 9.47 -13.24
N ALA A 381 -12.78 8.37 -13.34
CA ALA A 381 -11.34 8.41 -13.56
C ALA A 381 -10.95 8.98 -14.93
N ALA A 382 -11.77 8.83 -15.97
CA ALA A 382 -11.50 9.39 -17.29
C ALA A 382 -11.52 10.92 -17.28
N LEU A 383 -12.34 11.54 -16.41
CA LEU A 383 -12.37 12.99 -16.26
C LEU A 383 -11.10 13.58 -15.64
N LEU A 384 -10.25 12.74 -15.03
CA LEU A 384 -8.97 13.15 -14.48
C LEU A 384 -7.88 13.20 -15.57
N GLY A 385 -8.09 12.63 -16.76
CA GLY A 385 -7.08 12.58 -17.82
C GLY A 385 -5.75 11.98 -17.35
N ALA A 386 -4.62 12.63 -17.66
CA ALA A 386 -3.29 12.21 -17.19
C ALA A 386 -3.14 12.25 -15.65
N HIS A 387 -4.00 12.99 -14.95
CA HIS A 387 -3.97 13.12 -13.49
C HIS A 387 -4.53 11.89 -12.77
N ARG A 388 -5.20 10.96 -13.48
CA ARG A 388 -5.59 9.65 -12.91
C ARG A 388 -4.38 8.84 -12.42
N LEU A 389 -3.21 9.13 -13.00
CA LEU A 389 -1.93 8.45 -12.75
C LEU A 389 -1.07 9.14 -11.70
N LEU A 390 -1.41 10.35 -11.24
CA LEU A 390 -0.54 11.11 -10.33
C LEU A 390 -0.90 10.82 -8.87
N CYS A 391 -0.18 9.90 -8.24
CA CYS A 391 -0.21 9.73 -6.79
C CYS A 391 0.81 10.66 -6.12
N GLY A 392 0.50 11.95 -6.05
CA GLY A 392 1.28 12.94 -5.31
C GLY A 392 2.74 13.08 -5.77
N ALA A 393 3.46 14.02 -5.16
CA ALA A 393 4.90 13.95 -5.19
C ALA A 393 5.35 12.64 -4.51
N ALA A 394 6.32 11.98 -5.14
CA ALA A 394 6.81 10.67 -4.79
C ALA A 394 7.07 10.47 -3.29
N ARG A 395 6.13 9.79 -2.62
CA ARG A 395 6.32 9.30 -1.25
C ARG A 395 7.59 8.45 -1.21
N PRO A 396 8.47 8.61 -0.22
CA PRO A 396 9.60 7.73 -0.10
C PRO A 396 9.14 6.27 0.03
N LEU A 397 9.70 5.38 -0.76
CA LEU A 397 9.56 3.94 -0.57
C LEU A 397 10.53 3.55 0.53
N ALA A 398 9.98 3.16 1.69
CA ALA A 398 10.75 2.45 2.70
C ALA A 398 10.72 0.96 2.33
N ASP A 399 11.89 0.34 2.32
CA ASP A 399 12.00 -1.11 2.32
C ASP A 399 11.45 -1.69 3.64
N SER A 400 11.33 -3.01 3.74
CA SER A 400 10.80 -3.71 4.93
C SER A 400 11.60 -3.43 6.22
N SER A 401 12.82 -2.92 6.11
CA SER A 401 13.64 -2.50 7.24
C SER A 401 13.56 -1.00 7.54
N ALA A 402 12.94 -0.21 6.66
CA ALA A 402 13.05 1.25 6.60
C ALA A 402 14.51 1.77 6.63
N SER A 403 15.48 0.96 6.21
CA SER A 403 16.92 1.30 6.24
C SER A 403 17.29 2.38 5.25
N ARG A 404 16.57 2.44 4.13
CA ARG A 404 16.72 3.45 3.10
C ARG A 404 15.36 3.87 2.57
N ALA A 405 15.15 5.17 2.46
CA ALA A 405 13.94 5.75 1.89
C ALA A 405 14.26 6.14 0.44
N SER A 406 13.89 5.30 -0.52
CA SER A 406 14.00 5.61 -1.96
C SER A 406 13.04 6.76 -2.28
N ARG A 407 13.46 7.77 -3.03
CA ARG A 407 12.63 8.93 -3.37
C ARG A 407 12.30 8.92 -4.87
N PRO A 408 11.15 8.34 -5.28
CA PRO A 408 10.77 8.34 -6.69
C PRO A 408 10.73 9.76 -7.29
N ALA A 409 10.76 9.88 -8.61
CA ALA A 409 10.39 11.12 -9.27
C ALA A 409 8.86 11.25 -9.37
N VAL A 410 8.19 10.14 -9.67
CA VAL A 410 6.72 10.05 -9.81
C VAL A 410 6.25 8.69 -9.29
N ARG A 411 5.05 8.63 -8.70
CA ARG A 411 4.35 7.38 -8.42
C ARG A 411 3.04 7.33 -9.20
N VAL A 412 2.81 6.20 -9.86
CA VAL A 412 1.64 5.95 -10.69
C VAL A 412 0.85 4.77 -10.16
N ARG A 413 -0.37 5.02 -9.72
CA ARG A 413 -1.26 3.94 -9.26
C ARG A 413 -1.89 3.25 -10.45
N CYS A 414 -1.54 1.99 -10.66
CA CYS A 414 -2.02 1.20 -11.79
C CYS A 414 -3.15 0.28 -11.33
N SER A 415 -4.30 0.36 -12.00
CA SER A 415 -5.44 -0.52 -11.78
C SER A 415 -5.82 -1.35 -13.01
N SER A 416 -5.16 -1.09 -14.14
CA SER A 416 -5.33 -1.83 -15.39
C SER A 416 -4.05 -1.79 -16.24
N GLU A 417 -4.02 -2.55 -17.33
CA GLU A 417 -2.91 -2.51 -18.29
C GLU A 417 -2.77 -1.13 -18.96
N GLU A 418 -3.88 -0.45 -19.21
CA GLU A 418 -3.89 0.90 -19.80
C GLU A 418 -3.22 1.93 -18.88
N ASP A 419 -3.37 1.78 -17.56
CA ASP A 419 -2.64 2.61 -16.60
C ASP A 419 -1.14 2.35 -16.67
N VAL A 420 -0.73 1.07 -16.79
CA VAL A 420 0.68 0.69 -16.96
C VAL A 420 1.25 1.31 -18.24
N VAL A 421 0.59 1.12 -19.39
CA VAL A 421 1.05 1.68 -20.68
C VAL A 421 1.16 3.20 -20.62
N ALA A 422 0.18 3.87 -20.00
CA ALA A 422 0.23 5.33 -19.84
C ALA A 422 1.36 5.78 -18.91
N ALA A 423 1.65 5.02 -17.85
CA ALA A 423 2.79 5.27 -16.97
C ALA A 423 4.14 5.11 -17.71
N LEU A 424 4.28 4.09 -18.55
CA LEU A 424 5.47 3.87 -19.37
C LEU A 424 5.69 5.00 -20.38
N LYS A 425 4.61 5.47 -21.02
CA LYS A 425 4.66 6.63 -21.91
C LYS A 425 5.13 7.89 -21.18
N LEU A 426 4.56 8.16 -20.00
CA LEU A 426 4.96 9.27 -19.14
C LEU A 426 6.45 9.19 -18.76
N ALA A 427 6.92 8.01 -18.38
CA ALA A 427 8.32 7.79 -18.01
C ALA A 427 9.25 8.02 -19.21
N SER A 428 8.88 7.51 -20.40
CA SER A 428 9.61 7.71 -21.65
C SER A 428 9.73 9.20 -22.02
N GLU A 429 8.62 9.94 -22.00
CA GLU A 429 8.58 11.38 -22.30
C GLU A 429 9.44 12.22 -21.33
N ARG A 430 9.61 11.74 -20.09
CA ARG A 430 10.39 12.42 -19.04
C ARG A 430 11.80 11.85 -18.86
N GLY A 431 12.21 10.86 -19.66
CA GLY A 431 13.51 10.19 -19.51
C GLY A 431 13.69 9.50 -18.15
N LEU A 432 12.61 9.04 -17.52
CA LEU A 432 12.63 8.39 -16.21
C LEU A 432 12.81 6.87 -16.36
N LYS A 433 13.57 6.27 -15.44
CA LYS A 433 13.53 4.82 -15.22
C LYS A 433 12.19 4.41 -14.64
N VAL A 434 11.81 3.14 -14.80
CA VAL A 434 10.53 2.60 -14.32
C VAL A 434 10.76 1.47 -13.33
N HIS A 435 9.97 1.46 -12.25
CA HIS A 435 9.99 0.38 -11.27
C HIS A 435 8.57 0.00 -10.83
N ALA A 436 8.21 -1.28 -10.88
CA ALA A 436 6.94 -1.76 -10.34
C ALA A 436 7.08 -2.06 -8.83
N CYS A 437 6.29 -1.40 -7.96
CA CYS A 437 6.18 -1.78 -6.54
C CYS A 437 4.84 -2.45 -6.25
N GLY A 438 4.93 -3.60 -5.57
CA GLY A 438 3.80 -4.25 -4.89
C GLY A 438 3.72 -3.82 -3.43
N ALA A 439 3.96 -4.76 -2.50
CA ALA A 439 3.90 -4.50 -1.05
C ALA A 439 5.19 -3.87 -0.47
N CYS A 440 6.23 -3.64 -1.28
CA CYS A 440 7.50 -3.05 -0.88
C CYS A 440 8.18 -3.77 0.33
N HIS A 441 8.14 -5.11 0.33
CA HIS A 441 8.73 -5.97 1.38
C HIS A 441 10.16 -6.47 1.10
N SER A 442 10.75 -6.15 -0.05
CA SER A 442 12.12 -6.57 -0.38
C SER A 442 13.16 -5.75 0.40
N TRP A 443 14.28 -6.36 0.76
CA TRP A 443 15.44 -5.71 1.40
C TRP A 443 16.56 -5.36 0.42
N SER A 444 16.35 -5.63 -0.87
CA SER A 444 17.40 -5.53 -1.89
C SER A 444 17.67 -4.10 -2.34
N TRP A 445 18.94 -3.75 -2.46
CA TRP A 445 19.38 -2.47 -3.00
C TRP A 445 19.16 -2.35 -4.51
N ALA A 446 18.93 -3.47 -5.21
CA ALA A 446 18.51 -3.50 -6.60
C ALA A 446 17.16 -2.80 -6.88
N ILE A 447 16.41 -2.47 -5.83
CA ILE A 447 15.07 -1.89 -5.89
C ILE A 447 15.09 -0.41 -5.47
N ASP A 448 16.26 0.22 -5.41
CA ASP A 448 16.30 1.68 -5.29
C ASP A 448 15.59 2.30 -6.50
N ALA A 449 14.52 3.03 -6.21
CA ALA A 449 13.66 3.68 -7.18
C ALA A 449 13.80 5.21 -7.10
N SER A 450 14.90 5.69 -6.51
CA SER A 450 15.17 7.11 -6.39
C SER A 450 15.27 7.75 -7.77
N GLY A 451 14.48 8.81 -8.01
CA GLY A 451 14.39 9.46 -9.32
C GLY A 451 13.62 8.67 -10.39
N ALA A 452 13.07 7.50 -10.09
CA ALA A 452 12.31 6.68 -11.05
C ALA A 452 10.80 7.00 -11.04
N CYS A 453 10.11 6.58 -12.09
CA CYS A 453 8.66 6.44 -12.14
C CYS A 453 8.26 5.09 -11.53
N VAL A 454 7.63 5.11 -10.36
CA VAL A 454 7.19 3.90 -9.66
C VAL A 454 5.75 3.58 -10.00
N LEU A 455 5.47 2.37 -10.47
CA LEU A 455 4.12 1.87 -10.72
C LEU A 455 3.63 1.09 -9.49
N GLU A 456 2.59 1.57 -8.82
CA GLU A 456 1.94 0.87 -7.72
C GLU A 456 0.97 -0.17 -8.30
N MET A 457 1.34 -1.44 -8.16
CA MET A 457 0.63 -2.56 -8.77
C MET A 457 -0.42 -3.18 -7.84
N ALA A 458 -0.40 -2.84 -6.55
CA ALA A 458 -1.34 -3.35 -5.54
C ALA A 458 -2.84 -3.22 -5.92
N PRO A 459 -3.30 -2.21 -6.67
CA PRO A 459 -4.70 -2.14 -7.10
C PRO A 459 -5.09 -3.17 -8.16
N MET A 460 -4.13 -3.76 -8.89
CA MET A 460 -4.34 -4.89 -9.80
C MET A 460 -4.34 -6.19 -8.97
N ASP A 461 -5.44 -6.44 -8.25
CA ASP A 461 -5.58 -7.48 -7.22
C ASP A 461 -6.62 -8.55 -7.57
N ARG A 462 -6.99 -8.71 -8.83
CA ARG A 462 -8.03 -9.67 -9.24
C ARG A 462 -7.48 -11.06 -9.50
N VAL A 463 -8.29 -12.07 -9.16
CA VAL A 463 -8.18 -13.41 -9.77
C VAL A 463 -8.91 -13.35 -11.11
N LEU A 464 -8.19 -13.63 -12.19
CA LEU A 464 -8.69 -13.55 -13.55
C LEU A 464 -9.37 -14.87 -13.96
N ARG A 465 -8.76 -16.00 -13.60
CA ARG A 465 -9.27 -17.34 -13.91
C ARG A 465 -8.76 -18.37 -12.91
N LEU A 466 -9.57 -19.38 -12.60
CA LEU A 466 -9.14 -20.56 -11.85
C LEU A 466 -9.68 -21.81 -12.54
N ASP A 467 -8.77 -22.71 -12.89
CA ASP A 467 -9.07 -24.04 -13.41
C ASP A 467 -8.67 -25.08 -12.37
N ALA A 468 -9.66 -25.58 -11.63
CA ALA A 468 -9.45 -26.55 -10.56
C ALA A 468 -9.09 -27.95 -11.07
N ALA A 469 -9.39 -28.26 -12.34
CA ALA A 469 -9.06 -29.54 -12.96
C ALA A 469 -7.59 -29.57 -13.38
N ALA A 470 -7.12 -28.50 -14.03
CA ALA A 470 -5.72 -28.31 -14.40
C ALA A 470 -4.85 -27.83 -13.21
N ALA A 471 -5.47 -27.49 -12.08
CA ALA A 471 -4.84 -26.85 -10.92
C ALA A 471 -4.05 -25.58 -11.31
N ARG A 472 -4.63 -24.75 -12.18
CA ARG A 472 -4.01 -23.49 -12.64
C ARG A 472 -4.83 -22.30 -12.18
N VAL A 473 -4.16 -21.26 -11.69
CA VAL A 473 -4.77 -19.99 -11.31
C VAL A 473 -4.08 -18.85 -12.04
N GLU A 474 -4.87 -18.00 -12.67
CA GLU A 474 -4.43 -16.77 -13.32
C GLU A 474 -4.88 -15.58 -12.48
N CYS A 475 -3.95 -14.71 -12.13
CA CYS A 475 -4.22 -13.54 -11.31
C CYS A 475 -3.37 -12.32 -11.72
N GLU A 476 -3.86 -11.14 -11.35
CA GLU A 476 -3.12 -9.90 -11.44
C GLU A 476 -1.97 -9.86 -10.39
N PRO A 477 -0.86 -9.15 -10.67
CA PRO A 477 0.35 -9.18 -9.86
C PRO A 477 0.21 -8.56 -8.46
N GLY A 478 -0.78 -7.68 -8.26
CA GLY A 478 -1.04 -6.98 -7.01
C GLY A 478 -1.82 -7.79 -5.98
N LEU A 479 -2.40 -8.93 -6.36
CA LEU A 479 -3.05 -9.86 -5.44
C LEU A 479 -2.05 -10.28 -4.35
N THR A 480 -2.46 -10.33 -3.07
CA THR A 480 -1.55 -10.79 -2.01
C THR A 480 -1.44 -12.32 -1.98
N LEU A 481 -0.32 -12.85 -1.48
CA LEU A 481 -0.16 -14.30 -1.28
C LEU A 481 -1.23 -14.86 -0.33
N HIS A 482 -1.65 -14.09 0.69
CA HIS A 482 -2.74 -14.47 1.58
C HIS A 482 -4.07 -14.64 0.83
N GLU A 483 -4.43 -13.68 -0.03
CA GLU A 483 -5.66 -13.76 -0.81
C GLU A 483 -5.60 -14.90 -1.85
N LEU A 484 -4.46 -15.07 -2.53
CA LEU A 484 -4.23 -16.18 -3.45
C LEU A 484 -4.41 -17.53 -2.74
N ARG A 485 -3.80 -17.69 -1.56
CA ARG A 485 -3.93 -18.90 -0.76
C ARG A 485 -5.40 -19.20 -0.43
N ARG A 486 -6.16 -18.21 0.05
CA ARG A 486 -7.59 -18.37 0.36
C ARG A 486 -8.40 -18.83 -0.85
N VAL A 487 -8.10 -18.28 -2.03
CA VAL A 487 -8.76 -18.68 -3.28
C VAL A 487 -8.43 -20.13 -3.61
N LEU A 488 -7.16 -20.52 -3.54
CA LEU A 488 -6.74 -21.90 -3.80
C LEU A 488 -7.35 -22.90 -2.80
N GLU A 489 -7.34 -22.58 -1.50
CA GLU A 489 -7.90 -23.41 -0.43
C GLU A 489 -9.40 -23.69 -0.65
N ALA A 490 -10.16 -22.68 -1.08
CA ALA A 490 -11.58 -22.84 -1.40
C ALA A 490 -11.85 -23.88 -2.52
N HIS A 491 -10.84 -24.16 -3.33
CA HIS A 491 -10.87 -25.14 -4.42
C HIS A 491 -10.04 -26.41 -4.14
N GLN A 492 -9.64 -26.64 -2.88
CA GLN A 492 -8.79 -27.77 -2.47
C GLN A 492 -7.46 -27.82 -3.23
N LEU A 493 -6.90 -26.63 -3.48
CA LEU A 493 -5.59 -26.45 -4.08
C LEU A 493 -4.64 -25.74 -3.11
N THR A 494 -3.34 -25.88 -3.35
CA THR A 494 -2.26 -25.19 -2.65
C THR A 494 -1.05 -25.01 -3.59
N ILE A 495 -0.09 -24.17 -3.20
CA ILE A 495 1.19 -24.04 -3.91
C ILE A 495 2.21 -25.02 -3.32
N GLY A 496 3.20 -25.44 -4.13
CA GLY A 496 4.33 -26.30 -3.75
C GLY A 496 5.00 -25.89 -2.44
N SER A 497 5.52 -24.67 -2.40
CA SER A 497 6.18 -24.11 -1.22
C SER A 497 5.72 -22.68 -0.99
N TRP A 498 5.02 -22.44 0.11
CA TRP A 498 4.56 -21.11 0.48
C TRP A 498 5.69 -20.28 1.10
N PRO A 499 5.94 -19.05 0.62
CA PRO A 499 6.74 -18.08 1.36
C PRO A 499 6.10 -17.76 2.72
N MET A 500 6.94 -17.58 3.74
CA MET A 500 6.47 -17.32 5.10
C MET A 500 5.69 -16.00 5.23
N LEU A 501 6.14 -14.94 4.55
CA LEU A 501 5.50 -13.62 4.62
C LEU A 501 4.39 -13.51 3.57
N GLN A 502 3.14 -13.64 4.01
CA GLN A 502 1.99 -13.66 3.09
C GLN A 502 1.39 -12.29 2.75
N ALA A 503 1.92 -11.22 3.35
CA ALA A 503 1.57 -9.84 2.99
C ALA A 503 2.19 -9.38 1.65
N GLN A 504 3.11 -10.17 1.08
CA GLN A 504 3.68 -9.90 -0.24
C GLN A 504 2.60 -9.99 -1.33
N THR A 505 2.69 -9.11 -2.31
CA THR A 505 1.98 -9.25 -3.59
C THR A 505 2.58 -10.41 -4.39
N VAL A 506 1.76 -11.17 -5.11
CA VAL A 506 2.19 -12.30 -5.96
C VAL A 506 3.28 -11.88 -6.93
N GLY A 507 3.11 -10.75 -7.65
CA GLY A 507 4.09 -10.27 -8.62
C GLY A 507 5.44 -9.93 -7.98
N GLY A 508 5.44 -9.25 -6.83
CA GLY A 508 6.67 -8.96 -6.09
C GLY A 508 7.37 -10.22 -5.55
N ALA A 509 6.59 -11.20 -5.08
CA ALA A 509 7.11 -12.47 -4.59
C ALA A 509 7.76 -13.29 -5.72
N VAL A 510 7.10 -13.39 -6.87
CA VAL A 510 7.62 -14.04 -8.08
C VAL A 510 8.86 -13.32 -8.61
N ALA A 511 8.82 -11.99 -8.73
CA ALA A 511 9.95 -11.21 -9.26
C ALA A 511 11.23 -11.36 -8.42
N CYS A 512 11.09 -11.55 -7.11
CA CYS A 512 12.23 -11.69 -6.18
C CYS A 512 12.66 -13.14 -5.92
N GLY A 513 11.92 -14.15 -6.42
CA GLY A 513 12.17 -15.56 -6.12
C GLY A 513 11.77 -15.98 -4.71
N SER A 514 10.76 -15.34 -4.11
CA SER A 514 10.28 -15.70 -2.77
C SER A 514 9.97 -17.19 -2.66
N HIS A 515 10.34 -17.79 -1.54
CA HIS A 515 10.23 -19.24 -1.37
C HIS A 515 10.01 -19.65 0.10
N GLY A 516 9.45 -20.85 0.28
CA GLY A 516 9.42 -21.56 1.56
C GLY A 516 10.68 -22.42 1.74
N SER A 517 10.51 -23.62 2.30
CA SER A 517 11.58 -24.60 2.40
C SER A 517 11.05 -25.99 2.04
N SER A 518 11.49 -26.52 0.90
CA SER A 518 11.04 -27.82 0.38
C SER A 518 12.19 -28.52 -0.34
N GLY A 519 12.42 -29.79 -0.03
CA GLY A 519 13.35 -30.62 -0.81
C GLY A 519 12.76 -31.03 -2.16
N ALA A 520 11.44 -30.94 -2.32
CA ALA A 520 10.71 -31.35 -3.51
C ALA A 520 10.31 -30.19 -4.42
N ASP A 521 10.08 -29.00 -3.84
CA ASP A 521 9.55 -27.84 -4.54
C ASP A 521 10.59 -26.72 -4.67
N GLY A 522 10.50 -25.97 -5.75
CA GLY A 522 11.34 -24.81 -6.00
C GLY A 522 10.81 -23.53 -5.34
N SER A 523 11.26 -22.39 -5.87
CA SER A 523 10.75 -21.07 -5.53
C SER A 523 9.31 -20.86 -6.04
N LEU A 524 8.64 -19.80 -5.60
CA LEU A 524 7.32 -19.45 -6.15
C LEU A 524 7.39 -19.18 -7.67
N SER A 525 8.52 -18.66 -8.16
CA SER A 525 8.74 -18.38 -9.58
C SER A 525 8.72 -19.66 -10.44
N ASP A 526 9.04 -20.81 -9.85
CA ASP A 526 8.97 -22.11 -10.52
C ASP A 526 7.52 -22.57 -10.77
N ALA A 527 6.57 -22.07 -9.97
CA ALA A 527 5.15 -22.37 -10.19
C ALA A 527 4.56 -21.59 -11.37
N VAL A 528 5.23 -20.57 -11.90
CA VAL A 528 4.69 -19.76 -13.00
C VAL A 528 4.76 -20.54 -14.31
N VAL A 529 3.60 -20.88 -14.88
CA VAL A 529 3.47 -21.56 -16.18
C VAL A 529 3.17 -20.60 -17.33
N GLY A 530 2.77 -19.37 -17.02
CA GLY A 530 2.60 -18.32 -18.01
C GLY A 530 2.53 -16.94 -17.36
N LEU A 531 2.79 -15.90 -18.14
CA LEU A 531 2.68 -14.52 -17.70
C LEU A 531 2.44 -13.58 -18.87
N ARG A 532 1.86 -12.42 -18.56
CA ARG A 532 1.68 -11.31 -19.49
C ARG A 532 2.57 -10.15 -19.09
N LEU A 533 3.44 -9.72 -20.01
CA LEU A 533 4.48 -8.72 -19.80
C LEU A 533 4.25 -7.50 -20.70
N ILE A 534 4.21 -6.31 -20.11
CA ILE A 534 4.20 -5.04 -20.85
C ILE A 534 5.65 -4.55 -21.00
N ARG A 535 6.11 -4.42 -22.24
CA ARG A 535 7.45 -3.93 -22.61
C ARG A 535 7.54 -2.41 -22.54
N ALA A 536 8.76 -1.87 -22.62
CA ALA A 536 9.03 -0.42 -22.53
C ALA A 536 8.32 0.40 -23.63
N ASP A 537 8.03 -0.21 -24.78
CA ASP A 537 7.27 0.39 -25.89
C ASP A 537 5.74 0.32 -25.69
N GLY A 538 5.27 -0.22 -24.57
CA GLY A 538 3.86 -0.40 -24.24
C GLY A 538 3.22 -1.63 -24.88
N VAL A 539 3.98 -2.45 -25.62
CA VAL A 539 3.46 -3.67 -26.26
C VAL A 539 3.35 -4.78 -25.23
N ALA A 540 2.17 -5.42 -25.17
CA ALA A 540 1.94 -6.61 -24.36
C ALA A 540 2.48 -7.87 -25.04
N VAL A 541 3.11 -8.73 -24.24
CA VAL A 541 3.63 -10.04 -24.66
C VAL A 541 3.10 -11.10 -23.70
N ASP A 542 2.27 -12.00 -24.22
CA ASP A 542 1.89 -13.22 -23.51
C ASP A 542 2.99 -14.25 -23.65
N LEU A 543 3.27 -15.01 -22.59
CA LEU A 543 4.25 -16.08 -22.56
C LEU A 543 3.64 -17.26 -21.81
N SER A 544 3.77 -18.48 -22.36
CA SER A 544 3.25 -19.71 -21.74
C SER A 544 4.20 -20.88 -21.95
N ASP A 545 4.19 -21.84 -21.03
CA ASP A 545 4.81 -23.15 -21.22
C ASP A 545 4.13 -23.95 -22.34
N ASP A 546 2.86 -23.65 -22.65
CA ASP A 546 2.09 -24.34 -23.69
C ASP A 546 2.36 -23.78 -25.12
N ASP A 547 3.29 -22.82 -25.28
CA ASP A 547 3.64 -22.20 -26.57
C ASP A 547 4.57 -23.10 -27.44
N ASP A 548 4.00 -24.13 -28.07
CA ASP A 548 4.72 -25.05 -28.98
C ASP A 548 4.31 -24.87 -30.48
N GLY A 549 4.76 -23.79 -31.16
CA GLY A 549 4.67 -23.57 -32.65
C GLY A 549 3.33 -22.97 -33.16
N GLU A 550 3.21 -22.08 -34.16
CA GLU A 550 3.93 -21.65 -35.36
C GLU A 550 4.26 -20.12 -35.37
N PRO A 551 5.19 -19.62 -36.23
CA PRO A 551 5.30 -18.20 -36.51
C PRO A 551 4.03 -17.66 -37.21
N PRO A 552 3.67 -16.37 -37.02
CA PRO A 552 2.51 -15.78 -37.68
C PRO A 552 2.66 -15.83 -39.22
N PRO A 553 1.55 -15.92 -39.98
CA PRO A 553 1.60 -16.01 -41.43
C PRO A 553 2.33 -14.82 -42.06
N LEU A 554 3.11 -15.11 -43.11
CA LEU A 554 3.91 -14.15 -43.89
C LEU A 554 3.08 -12.93 -44.30
N GLY A 555 3.40 -11.78 -43.71
CA GLY A 555 2.76 -10.49 -44.02
C GLY A 555 2.61 -9.55 -42.82
N ALA A 556 2.75 -10.04 -41.59
CA ALA A 556 2.79 -9.19 -40.39
C ALA A 556 4.25 -8.90 -40.01
N GLU A 557 4.71 -7.66 -40.19
CA GLU A 557 5.96 -7.17 -39.60
C GLU A 557 5.80 -7.13 -38.06
N ALA A 558 6.03 -8.25 -37.39
CA ALA A 558 6.03 -8.32 -35.93
C ALA A 558 7.33 -8.94 -35.42
N ARG A 559 8.12 -8.10 -34.75
CA ARG A 559 9.37 -8.42 -34.02
C ARG A 559 9.10 -9.31 -32.79
N VAL A 560 8.74 -10.57 -32.98
CA VAL A 560 8.73 -11.59 -31.91
C VAL A 560 9.37 -12.88 -32.42
N PRO A 561 10.35 -13.49 -31.71
CA PRO A 561 11.13 -14.61 -32.24
C PRO A 561 10.48 -15.98 -32.00
N THR A 562 10.98 -17.00 -32.72
CA THR A 562 10.62 -18.43 -32.74
C THR A 562 10.42 -19.08 -31.35
N SER A 563 9.73 -20.23 -31.27
CA SER A 563 9.44 -20.99 -30.03
C SER A 563 10.61 -21.07 -29.01
N PRO A 564 11.87 -21.38 -29.39
CA PRO A 564 13.00 -21.41 -28.44
C PRO A 564 13.28 -20.07 -27.75
N ALA A 565 13.06 -18.96 -28.45
CA ALA A 565 13.32 -17.62 -27.91
C ALA A 565 12.20 -17.14 -26.99
N ARG A 566 10.94 -17.58 -27.22
CA ARG A 566 9.82 -17.36 -26.29
C ARG A 566 10.02 -18.13 -25.00
N HIS A 567 10.52 -19.37 -25.07
CA HIS A 567 10.85 -20.16 -23.90
C HIS A 567 11.95 -19.49 -23.05
N LEU A 568 13.05 -19.05 -23.69
CA LEU A 568 14.12 -18.32 -22.99
C LEU A 568 13.61 -17.02 -22.36
N LEU A 569 12.74 -16.28 -23.04
CA LEU A 569 12.12 -15.09 -22.48
C LEU A 569 11.23 -15.42 -21.28
N LEU A 570 10.42 -16.47 -21.33
CA LEU A 570 9.62 -16.90 -20.18
C LEU A 570 10.52 -17.26 -18.98
N GLN A 571 11.62 -18.00 -19.22
CA GLN A 571 12.59 -18.31 -18.18
C GLN A 571 13.20 -17.06 -17.54
N ALA A 572 13.52 -16.05 -18.34
CA ALA A 572 14.04 -14.78 -17.86
C ALA A 572 12.97 -13.98 -17.09
N ALA A 573 11.72 -13.97 -17.57
CA ALA A 573 10.64 -13.15 -17.02
C ALA A 573 10.10 -13.63 -15.68
N ARG A 574 10.09 -14.95 -15.43
CA ARG A 574 9.63 -15.56 -14.16
C ARG A 574 10.31 -14.99 -12.92
N GLN A 575 11.58 -14.65 -13.01
CA GLN A 575 12.33 -14.05 -11.91
C GLN A 575 13.27 -12.97 -12.45
N SER A 576 12.69 -11.85 -12.84
CA SER A 576 13.42 -10.73 -13.47
C SER A 576 13.70 -9.56 -12.53
N ALA A 577 13.23 -9.60 -11.28
CA ALA A 577 13.20 -8.44 -10.38
C ALA A 577 12.59 -7.16 -11.01
N GLY A 578 11.72 -7.32 -12.03
CA GLY A 578 11.10 -6.22 -12.77
C GLY A 578 11.96 -5.65 -13.91
N MET A 579 13.14 -6.21 -14.20
CA MET A 579 14.10 -5.65 -15.16
C MET A 579 13.76 -5.89 -16.64
N LEU A 580 12.72 -6.66 -16.96
CA LEU A 580 12.34 -6.96 -18.35
C LEU A 580 11.08 -6.22 -18.82
N GLY A 581 10.32 -5.65 -17.89
CA GLY A 581 9.00 -5.09 -18.14
C GLY A 581 8.07 -5.22 -16.95
N VAL A 582 6.84 -4.77 -17.13
CA VAL A 582 5.81 -4.79 -16.10
C VAL A 582 4.89 -5.97 -16.33
N VAL A 583 4.90 -6.94 -15.40
CA VAL A 583 3.97 -8.07 -15.46
C VAL A 583 2.57 -7.60 -15.04
N THR A 584 1.54 -7.93 -15.83
CA THR A 584 0.14 -7.54 -15.59
C THR A 584 -0.78 -8.74 -15.33
N ALA A 585 -0.36 -9.95 -15.69
CA ALA A 585 -1.01 -11.21 -15.31
C ALA A 585 0.01 -12.33 -15.11
N LEU A 586 -0.28 -13.24 -14.18
CA LEU A 586 0.53 -14.41 -13.84
C LEU A 586 -0.37 -15.65 -13.79
N THR A 587 0.05 -16.71 -14.46
CA THR A 587 -0.57 -18.04 -14.38
C THR A 587 0.32 -18.97 -13.58
N LEU A 588 -0.17 -19.41 -12.43
CA LEU A 588 0.54 -20.28 -11.49
C LEU A 588 -0.04 -21.70 -11.54
N GLN A 589 0.85 -22.68 -11.60
CA GLN A 589 0.55 -24.08 -11.38
C GLN A 589 0.49 -24.35 -9.88
N ALA A 590 -0.72 -24.61 -9.40
CA ALA A 590 -1.00 -25.15 -8.09
C ALA A 590 -0.97 -26.69 -8.12
N GLN A 591 -1.20 -27.27 -6.95
CA GLN A 591 -1.36 -28.70 -6.73
C GLN A 591 -2.53 -28.94 -5.77
N ARG A 592 -2.93 -30.20 -5.60
CA ARG A 592 -3.97 -30.54 -4.62
C ARG A 592 -3.52 -30.21 -3.21
N SER A 593 -4.42 -29.66 -2.39
CA SER A 593 -4.16 -29.47 -0.97
C SER A 593 -3.87 -30.82 -0.30
N TYR A 594 -2.98 -30.79 0.68
CA TYR A 594 -2.61 -31.93 1.51
C TYR A 594 -2.41 -31.46 2.95
N HIS A 595 -2.39 -32.42 3.86
CA HIS A 595 -2.10 -32.21 5.27
C HIS A 595 -0.67 -32.61 5.56
N VAL A 596 -0.08 -31.92 6.53
CA VAL A 596 1.26 -32.19 7.02
C VAL A 596 1.23 -32.55 8.49
N ARG A 597 2.02 -33.55 8.89
CA ARG A 597 2.36 -33.82 10.29
C ARG A 597 3.71 -33.23 10.60
N ARG A 598 3.79 -32.48 11.70
CA ARG A 598 4.98 -31.75 12.10
C ARG A 598 5.85 -32.55 13.07
N HIS A 599 7.13 -32.65 12.75
CA HIS A 599 8.16 -33.28 13.55
C HIS A 599 9.24 -32.26 13.92
N VAL A 600 9.53 -32.09 15.20
CA VAL A 600 10.58 -31.19 15.68
C VAL A 600 11.60 -31.97 16.46
N SER A 601 12.88 -31.80 16.13
CA SER A 601 13.98 -32.47 16.81
C SER A 601 15.16 -31.52 16.98
N SER A 602 16.02 -31.83 17.97
CA SER A 602 17.32 -31.18 18.13
C SER A 602 18.39 -32.19 17.76
N LEU A 603 19.32 -31.80 16.87
CA LEU A 603 20.41 -32.65 16.39
C LEU A 603 21.74 -31.94 16.62
N ARG A 604 22.82 -32.72 16.75
CA ARG A 604 24.15 -32.13 16.64
C ARG A 604 24.41 -31.65 15.22
N VAL A 605 25.18 -30.57 15.04
CA VAL A 605 25.46 -29.98 13.73
C VAL A 605 26.09 -31.02 12.79
N GLY A 606 27.11 -31.74 13.26
CA GLY A 606 27.76 -32.80 12.48
C GLY A 606 26.82 -33.94 12.07
N GLU A 607 25.90 -34.32 12.96
CA GLU A 607 24.87 -35.34 12.72
C GLU A 607 23.85 -34.88 11.67
N PHE A 608 23.35 -33.66 11.79
CA PHE A 608 22.42 -33.07 10.83
C PHE A 608 23.02 -33.07 9.43
N VAL A 609 24.26 -32.58 9.27
CA VAL A 609 24.90 -32.53 7.95
C VAL A 609 25.05 -33.94 7.36
N ALA A 610 25.33 -34.97 8.18
CA ALA A 610 25.40 -36.35 7.70
C ALA A 610 24.03 -36.94 7.31
N ARG A 611 22.93 -36.46 7.93
CA ARG A 611 21.56 -36.99 7.73
C ARG A 611 20.71 -36.15 6.78
N CYS A 612 21.14 -34.94 6.42
CA CYS A 612 20.33 -33.94 5.73
C CYS A 612 19.70 -34.50 4.43
N ASP A 613 20.50 -35.15 3.57
CA ASP A 613 19.99 -35.75 2.33
C ASP A 613 18.92 -36.82 2.57
N ALA A 614 19.09 -37.65 3.61
CA ALA A 614 18.10 -38.66 3.97
C ALA A 614 16.81 -38.02 4.49
N MET A 615 16.93 -36.92 5.26
CA MET A 615 15.77 -36.16 5.75
C MET A 615 15.01 -35.51 4.59
N LEU A 616 15.68 -34.90 3.62
CA LEU A 616 15.04 -34.28 2.45
C LEU A 616 14.38 -35.30 1.51
N ARG A 617 14.79 -36.57 1.55
CA ARG A 617 14.08 -37.66 0.86
C ARG A 617 12.86 -38.16 1.63
N ALA A 618 12.90 -38.13 2.96
CA ALA A 618 11.84 -38.64 3.81
C ALA A 618 10.73 -37.60 4.07
N PHE A 619 11.09 -36.32 4.13
CA PHE A 619 10.19 -35.22 4.42
C PHE A 619 10.18 -34.23 3.26
N ARG A 620 8.98 -33.89 2.80
CA ARG A 620 8.81 -32.92 1.71
C ARG A 620 9.38 -31.56 2.10
N HIS A 621 9.12 -31.13 3.34
CA HIS A 621 9.58 -29.84 3.84
C HIS A 621 10.48 -30.03 5.06
N VAL A 622 11.67 -29.42 5.01
CA VAL A 622 12.61 -29.39 6.13
C VAL A 622 13.03 -27.94 6.32
N TRP A 623 13.07 -27.46 7.56
CA TRP A 623 13.58 -26.14 7.92
C TRP A 623 14.44 -26.28 9.16
N VAL A 624 15.55 -25.55 9.19
CA VAL A 624 16.52 -25.62 10.27
C VAL A 624 16.75 -24.25 10.86
N LEU A 625 16.77 -24.20 12.19
CA LEU A 625 17.22 -23.04 12.95
C LEU A 625 18.47 -23.44 13.74
N TRP A 626 19.55 -22.74 13.49
CA TRP A 626 20.83 -22.97 14.14
C TRP A 626 21.33 -21.68 14.78
N ARG A 627 21.74 -21.75 16.04
CA ARG A 627 22.40 -20.64 16.71
C ARG A 627 23.90 -20.79 16.58
N LEU A 628 24.52 -19.83 15.90
CA LEU A 628 25.93 -19.91 15.52
C LEU A 628 26.83 -20.04 16.76
N GLY A 629 27.70 -21.04 16.74
CA GLY A 629 28.59 -21.40 17.85
C GLY A 629 28.01 -22.39 18.87
N GLN A 630 26.79 -22.88 18.66
CA GLN A 630 26.28 -24.07 19.34
C GLN A 630 26.53 -25.32 18.49
N ASP A 631 26.88 -26.43 19.13
CA ASP A 631 27.03 -27.76 18.50
C ASP A 631 25.67 -28.42 18.19
N SER A 632 24.55 -27.78 18.53
CA SER A 632 23.20 -28.29 18.25
C SER A 632 22.35 -27.30 17.46
N LEU A 633 21.42 -27.85 16.68
CA LEU A 633 20.45 -27.12 15.87
C LEU A 633 19.07 -27.73 15.99
N CYS A 634 18.04 -26.93 15.72
CA CYS A 634 16.64 -27.37 15.69
C CYS A 634 16.22 -27.67 14.27
N VAL A 635 15.68 -28.86 14.03
CA VAL A 635 15.08 -29.25 12.74
C VAL A 635 13.59 -29.39 12.87
N CYS A 636 12.84 -28.65 12.04
CA CYS A 636 11.42 -28.83 11.82
C CYS A 636 11.23 -29.54 10.48
N ALA A 637 10.68 -30.74 10.50
CA ALA A 637 10.37 -31.52 9.31
C ALA A 637 8.85 -31.74 9.21
N LEU A 638 8.30 -31.56 8.01
CA LEU A 638 6.88 -31.76 7.73
C LEU A 638 6.71 -32.98 6.84
N GLU A 639 6.04 -33.99 7.40
CA GLU A 639 5.63 -35.21 6.70
C GLU A 639 4.35 -34.92 5.92
N ASP A 640 4.36 -35.10 4.61
CA ASP A 640 3.16 -35.07 3.78
C ASP A 640 2.35 -36.35 4.05
N VAL A 641 1.15 -36.19 4.63
CA VAL A 641 0.26 -37.33 4.94
C VAL A 641 -0.91 -37.44 3.97
N GLY A 642 -0.85 -36.74 2.84
CA GLY A 642 -1.87 -36.73 1.81
C GLY A 642 -3.10 -35.91 2.18
N GLN A 643 -4.22 -36.21 1.52
CA GLN A 643 -5.42 -35.35 1.56
C GLN A 643 -6.31 -35.58 2.79
N LEU A 644 -6.17 -36.72 3.45
CA LEU A 644 -7.03 -37.09 4.57
C LEU A 644 -6.57 -36.40 5.85
N PRO A 645 -7.49 -35.81 6.65
CA PRO A 645 -7.16 -35.21 7.93
C PRO A 645 -6.89 -36.31 8.96
N LEU A 646 -5.65 -36.80 9.01
CA LEU A 646 -5.20 -37.74 10.02
C LEU A 646 -5.00 -37.03 11.38
N PRO A 647 -5.14 -37.75 12.52
CA PRO A 647 -4.86 -37.18 13.83
C PRO A 647 -3.46 -36.54 13.91
N GLY A 648 -3.41 -35.31 14.41
CA GLY A 648 -2.16 -34.53 14.55
C GLY A 648 -1.63 -33.92 13.25
N ALA A 649 -2.32 -34.07 12.12
CA ALA A 649 -1.99 -33.41 10.86
C ALA A 649 -2.80 -32.12 10.66
N THR A 650 -2.21 -31.14 9.99
CA THR A 650 -2.84 -29.85 9.69
C THR A 650 -2.71 -29.55 8.20
N PRO A 651 -3.65 -28.82 7.57
CA PRO A 651 -3.49 -28.37 6.19
C PRO A 651 -2.16 -27.64 5.98
N TYR A 652 -1.49 -27.90 4.85
CA TYR A 652 -0.28 -27.16 4.49
C TYR A 652 -0.64 -25.77 3.95
N ASP A 653 -0.23 -24.74 4.69
CA ASP A 653 -0.57 -23.33 4.40
C ASP A 653 0.65 -22.38 4.48
N GLY A 654 1.85 -22.95 4.71
CA GLY A 654 3.10 -22.22 4.90
C GLY A 654 3.34 -21.71 6.33
N SER A 655 2.35 -21.70 7.21
CA SER A 655 2.50 -21.28 8.62
C SER A 655 2.94 -22.43 9.54
N ASN A 656 2.87 -23.67 9.05
CA ASN A 656 3.15 -24.89 9.81
C ASN A 656 4.55 -24.92 10.46
N TRP A 657 5.48 -24.08 10.01
CA TRP A 657 6.81 -23.91 10.61
C TRP A 657 6.76 -23.35 12.05
N TRP A 658 5.76 -22.53 12.39
CA TRP A 658 5.83 -21.57 13.51
C TRP A 658 5.18 -22.02 14.83
N ALA A 659 4.63 -23.23 14.91
CA ALA A 659 4.11 -23.79 16.16
C ALA A 659 5.27 -24.22 17.10
N GLY A 660 6.16 -23.31 17.51
CA GLY A 660 7.49 -23.59 18.11
C GLY A 660 7.58 -24.74 19.14
N PRO A 661 8.75 -25.40 19.29
CA PRO A 661 8.94 -26.39 20.34
C PRO A 661 8.83 -25.76 21.75
N PRO A 662 8.19 -26.44 22.73
CA PRO A 662 8.09 -25.96 24.12
C PRO A 662 9.43 -25.70 24.82
N SER A 663 10.55 -26.24 24.31
CA SER A 663 11.83 -26.32 25.03
C SER A 663 12.83 -25.20 24.76
N PHE A 664 12.54 -24.25 23.86
CA PHE A 664 13.40 -23.07 23.64
C PHE A 664 12.95 -21.82 24.42
N GLN A 665 11.90 -21.95 25.24
CA GLN A 665 11.49 -20.95 26.23
C GLN A 665 11.99 -21.34 27.63
N ALA A 666 13.29 -21.15 27.91
CA ALA A 666 13.78 -21.12 29.28
C ALA A 666 14.86 -20.03 29.44
N PRO A 667 14.77 -19.17 30.47
CA PRO A 667 15.91 -18.35 30.88
C PRO A 667 17.01 -19.23 31.45
N ARG A 668 18.27 -18.84 31.21
CA ARG A 668 19.50 -19.47 31.72
C ARG A 668 19.38 -19.86 33.20
N ALA A 669 19.57 -21.13 33.50
CA ALA A 669 20.14 -21.56 34.77
C ALA A 669 21.65 -21.68 34.53
N ASP A 670 22.44 -20.86 35.20
CA ASP A 670 23.80 -21.15 35.68
C ASP A 670 24.23 -19.99 36.58
N GLY A 671 24.39 -20.29 37.87
CA GLY A 671 24.75 -19.33 38.91
C GLY A 671 26.25 -19.02 38.92
N GLY A 672 26.58 -17.76 39.18
CA GLY A 672 27.91 -17.28 39.47
C GLY A 672 27.88 -15.76 39.67
N ALA A 673 27.91 -15.31 40.92
CA ALA A 673 27.83 -13.91 41.30
C ALA A 673 29.05 -13.12 40.78
N GLY A 674 28.80 -11.98 40.14
CA GLY A 674 29.81 -10.99 39.75
C GLY A 674 29.21 -9.92 38.83
N ASP A 675 28.98 -8.73 39.40
CA ASP A 675 28.49 -7.53 38.72
C ASP A 675 29.32 -7.17 37.47
N VAL A 676 28.71 -7.21 36.28
CA VAL A 676 29.01 -6.32 35.16
C VAL A 676 27.70 -6.02 34.42
N SER A 677 27.33 -4.74 34.37
CA SER A 677 26.15 -4.22 33.69
C SER A 677 26.14 -4.56 32.19
N ALA A 678 25.19 -5.37 31.73
CA ALA A 678 24.89 -5.58 30.32
C ALA A 678 23.38 -5.73 30.10
N SER A 679 22.81 -4.83 29.30
CA SER A 679 21.40 -4.80 28.93
C SER A 679 21.04 -5.97 28.01
N ALA A 680 20.31 -6.95 28.53
CA ALA A 680 19.63 -7.96 27.72
C ALA A 680 18.31 -7.38 27.19
N ALA A 681 18.29 -6.92 25.94
CA ALA A 681 17.10 -6.44 25.26
C ALA A 681 16.38 -7.60 24.56
N ALA A 682 15.12 -7.80 24.93
CA ALA A 682 14.17 -8.72 24.34
C ALA A 682 13.99 -8.52 22.83
N GLY A 683 13.98 -9.62 22.07
CA GLY A 683 13.25 -9.69 20.79
C GLY A 683 11.73 -9.69 21.05
N PRO A 684 10.87 -9.51 20.04
CA PRO A 684 9.42 -9.45 20.26
C PRO A 684 8.93 -10.81 20.76
N ALA A 685 8.75 -10.89 22.08
CA ALA A 685 7.94 -11.88 22.75
C ALA A 685 6.47 -11.57 22.44
N ALA A 686 5.80 -12.43 21.67
CA ALA A 686 4.36 -12.55 21.76
C ALA A 686 4.04 -13.35 23.03
N GLY A 687 3.74 -12.63 24.12
CA GLY A 687 3.33 -13.24 25.38
C GLY A 687 1.88 -13.72 25.35
N GLY A 688 1.59 -14.75 26.13
CA GLY A 688 0.25 -14.98 26.69
C GLY A 688 -0.30 -16.40 26.53
N CYS A 689 -0.38 -17.08 27.67
CA CYS A 689 -0.92 -18.42 27.88
C CYS A 689 -2.35 -18.63 27.33
N ALA A 690 -2.64 -19.88 26.98
CA ALA A 690 -3.90 -20.41 26.51
C ALA A 690 -5.07 -20.22 27.50
N SER A 691 -6.25 -19.98 26.94
CA SER A 691 -7.49 -20.59 27.40
C SER A 691 -8.25 -21.11 26.18
N GLU A 692 -8.76 -22.33 26.31
CA GLU A 692 -9.56 -23.03 25.32
C GLU A 692 -10.81 -22.22 24.96
N ASP A 693 -10.81 -21.57 23.79
CA ASP A 693 -12.04 -21.38 23.01
C ASP A 693 -11.71 -21.06 21.55
N GLY A 694 -12.45 -21.71 20.65
CA GLY A 694 -12.20 -21.68 19.20
C GLY A 694 -12.55 -20.34 18.57
N SER A 695 -11.61 -19.40 18.54
CA SER A 695 -11.63 -18.27 17.60
C SER A 695 -10.22 -17.67 17.43
N ARG A 696 -9.49 -18.12 16.40
CA ARG A 696 -8.21 -17.49 16.02
C ARG A 696 -8.50 -16.25 15.18
N ALA A 697 -8.30 -15.07 15.77
CA ALA A 697 -8.17 -13.82 15.04
C ALA A 697 -6.73 -13.73 14.52
N ASP A 698 -6.57 -13.80 13.19
CA ASP A 698 -5.32 -13.52 12.50
C ASP A 698 -4.94 -12.05 12.74
N GLY A 699 -3.86 -11.82 13.50
CA GLY A 699 -3.29 -10.50 13.76
C GLY A 699 -2.66 -9.91 12.50
N HIS A 700 -3.49 -9.34 11.63
CA HIS A 700 -3.08 -8.46 10.55
C HIS A 700 -2.75 -7.07 11.12
N GLU A 701 -1.50 -6.83 11.50
CA GLU A 701 -1.01 -5.45 11.60
C GLU A 701 -0.71 -4.93 10.19
N ASP A 702 -1.54 -3.99 9.76
CA ASP A 702 -1.39 -3.17 8.56
C ASP A 702 -0.12 -2.31 8.67
N THR A 703 1.03 -2.89 8.28
CA THR A 703 2.34 -2.19 8.22
C THR A 703 2.36 -0.99 7.25
N ARG A 704 1.25 -0.70 6.58
CA ARG A 704 1.12 0.48 5.69
C ARG A 704 1.00 1.80 6.47
N THR A 705 0.74 1.78 7.78
CA THR A 705 0.42 3.02 8.53
C THR A 705 1.08 3.22 9.91
N ALA A 706 1.72 2.21 10.51
CA ALA A 706 2.28 2.35 11.85
C ALA A 706 3.77 2.76 11.84
N GLY A 707 4.07 3.92 12.41
CA GLY A 707 5.43 4.24 12.88
C GLY A 707 5.76 3.33 14.05
N HIS A 708 6.31 2.14 13.79
CA HIS A 708 6.88 1.32 14.84
C HIS A 708 8.26 1.87 15.23
N GLU A 709 8.37 2.35 16.47
CA GLU A 709 9.63 2.52 17.20
C GLU A 709 10.17 1.15 17.68
N GLY A 710 10.04 0.11 16.86
CA GLY A 710 10.61 -1.21 17.09
C GLY A 710 12.02 -1.34 16.49
N PRO A 711 12.85 -2.30 16.95
CA PRO A 711 14.15 -2.56 16.33
C PRO A 711 13.97 -2.89 14.84
N ARG A 712 14.69 -2.17 13.96
CA ARG A 712 14.66 -2.39 12.51
C ARG A 712 15.54 -3.59 12.16
N TRP A 713 14.99 -4.54 11.40
CA TRP A 713 15.65 -5.79 11.03
C TRP A 713 15.95 -5.88 9.54
N LEU A 714 17.08 -6.48 9.20
CA LEU A 714 17.51 -6.81 7.84
C LEU A 714 17.69 -8.32 7.71
N SER A 715 17.65 -8.82 6.49
CA SER A 715 17.91 -10.23 6.19
C SER A 715 18.80 -10.32 4.96
N THR A 716 19.85 -11.13 5.06
CA THR A 716 20.72 -11.52 3.93
C THR A 716 20.65 -13.03 3.76
N GLN A 717 20.71 -13.50 2.52
CA GLN A 717 20.62 -14.91 2.21
C GLN A 717 21.44 -15.25 0.96
N TYR A 718 22.19 -16.34 1.04
CA TYR A 718 22.92 -16.92 -0.09
C TYR A 718 22.57 -18.40 -0.24
N ALA A 719 22.47 -18.84 -1.49
CA ALA A 719 22.18 -20.21 -1.87
C ALA A 719 23.44 -20.94 -2.35
N PHE A 720 23.57 -22.20 -1.95
CA PHE A 720 24.69 -23.07 -2.29
C PHE A 720 24.15 -24.42 -2.78
N PRO A 721 24.82 -25.08 -3.74
CA PRO A 721 24.50 -26.47 -4.07
C PRO A 721 24.52 -27.36 -2.82
N MET A 722 23.63 -28.34 -2.72
CA MET A 722 23.55 -29.22 -1.54
C MET A 722 24.89 -29.89 -1.19
N ALA A 723 25.71 -30.22 -2.19
CA ALA A 723 27.06 -30.79 -2.00
C ALA A 723 28.01 -29.87 -1.19
N MET A 724 27.72 -28.57 -1.11
CA MET A 724 28.50 -27.60 -0.35
C MET A 724 28.06 -27.48 1.11
N LEU A 725 26.97 -28.14 1.54
CA LEU A 725 26.42 -28.00 2.89
C LEU A 725 27.49 -28.18 3.98
N ARG A 726 28.26 -29.27 3.92
CA ARG A 726 29.35 -29.55 4.86
C ARG A 726 30.36 -28.40 4.89
N ARG A 727 30.86 -28.00 3.72
CA ARG A 727 31.87 -26.95 3.61
C ARG A 727 31.38 -25.60 4.11
N VAL A 728 30.11 -25.26 3.87
CA VAL A 728 29.51 -24.00 4.34
C VAL A 728 29.36 -24.02 5.86
N VAL A 729 28.87 -25.12 6.43
CA VAL A 729 28.76 -25.29 7.89
C VAL A 729 30.13 -25.22 8.55
N ASP A 730 31.11 -25.98 8.05
CA ASP A 730 32.48 -25.99 8.59
C ASP A 730 33.11 -24.58 8.54
N ALA A 731 32.89 -23.83 7.46
CA ALA A 731 33.37 -22.46 7.33
C ALA A 731 32.69 -21.49 8.30
N MET A 732 31.40 -21.69 8.60
CA MET A 732 30.66 -20.91 9.59
C MET A 732 31.10 -21.25 11.03
N GLU A 733 31.44 -22.50 11.33
CA GLU A 733 32.01 -22.89 12.63
C GLU A 733 33.44 -22.37 12.81
N ALA A 734 34.23 -22.33 11.72
CA ALA A 734 35.62 -21.87 11.71
C ALA A 734 35.79 -20.35 11.51
N LEU A 735 34.76 -19.55 11.83
CA LEU A 735 34.83 -18.09 11.68
C LEU A 735 36.03 -17.50 12.44
N PRO A 736 36.75 -16.51 11.88
CA PRO A 736 37.82 -15.80 12.57
C PRO A 736 37.37 -15.21 13.92
N ALA A 737 38.26 -15.14 14.91
CA ALA A 737 37.94 -14.64 16.25
C ALA A 737 37.28 -13.24 16.26
N ARG A 738 37.68 -12.35 15.33
CA ARG A 738 37.08 -11.02 15.15
C ARG A 738 35.60 -11.09 14.72
N LEU A 739 35.23 -12.08 13.92
CA LEU A 739 33.87 -12.34 13.47
C LEU A 739 33.04 -13.06 14.53
N GLN A 740 33.64 -14.02 15.24
CA GLN A 740 32.96 -14.77 16.29
C GLN A 740 32.34 -13.84 17.34
N GLY A 741 33.04 -12.80 17.79
CA GLY A 741 32.49 -11.84 18.75
C GLY A 741 31.24 -11.07 18.28
N LEU A 742 31.04 -10.94 16.96
CA LEU A 742 29.96 -10.14 16.37
C LEU A 742 28.75 -11.00 15.94
N VAL A 743 28.99 -12.25 15.51
CA VAL A 743 27.94 -13.14 14.97
C VAL A 743 27.63 -14.35 15.85
N HIS A 744 28.43 -14.66 16.87
CA HIS A 744 28.12 -15.76 17.79
C HIS A 744 26.78 -15.52 18.52
N GLY A 745 25.99 -16.57 18.67
CA GLY A 745 24.66 -16.48 19.27
C GLY A 745 23.57 -15.96 18.33
N ARG A 746 23.89 -15.56 17.09
CA ARG A 746 22.91 -15.18 16.07
C ARG A 746 22.21 -16.41 15.50
N GLU A 747 20.97 -16.21 15.06
CA GLU A 747 20.12 -17.27 14.50
C GLU A 747 20.27 -17.33 12.98
N ILE A 748 20.65 -18.52 12.51
CA ILE A 748 20.80 -18.90 11.12
C ILE A 748 19.63 -19.81 10.75
N GLU A 749 18.96 -19.49 9.66
CA GLU A 749 17.99 -20.38 9.04
C GLU A 749 18.61 -21.10 7.85
N LEU A 750 18.47 -22.42 7.79
CA LEU A 750 18.74 -23.19 6.57
C LEU A 750 17.40 -23.56 5.93
N LYS A 751 17.28 -23.19 4.65
CA LYS A 751 16.14 -23.54 3.80
C LYS A 751 16.61 -24.36 2.62
N PHE A 752 15.72 -25.18 2.07
CA PHE A 752 16.04 -26.10 0.98
C PHE A 752 15.10 -25.84 -0.20
N LEU A 753 15.63 -26.00 -1.40
CA LEU A 753 14.89 -25.87 -2.65
C LEU A 753 15.34 -26.96 -3.61
N SER A 754 14.41 -27.51 -4.38
CA SER A 754 14.74 -28.38 -5.50
C SER A 754 15.36 -27.59 -6.66
N SER A 755 16.13 -28.29 -7.49
CA SER A 755 16.75 -27.71 -8.70
C SER A 755 15.70 -27.12 -9.65
N SER A 756 16.00 -25.97 -10.25
CA SER A 756 15.15 -25.40 -11.31
C SER A 756 15.92 -25.14 -12.60
N GLN A 757 15.29 -25.55 -13.71
CA GLN A 757 15.64 -25.15 -15.07
C GLN A 757 14.61 -24.17 -15.66
N ARG A 758 13.66 -23.71 -14.85
CA ARG A 758 12.54 -22.86 -15.28
C ARG A 758 12.87 -21.38 -15.21
N THR A 759 13.91 -20.98 -14.47
CA THR A 759 14.34 -19.60 -14.30
C THR A 759 15.81 -19.42 -14.66
N LEU A 760 16.19 -18.23 -15.14
CA LEU A 760 17.59 -17.86 -15.36
C LEU A 760 18.25 -17.30 -14.09
N LEU A 761 17.48 -16.57 -13.29
CA LEU A 761 17.93 -15.97 -12.04
C LEU A 761 17.26 -16.63 -10.84
N GLY A 762 17.92 -16.59 -9.69
CA GLY A 762 17.35 -17.01 -8.41
C GLY A 762 18.21 -18.00 -7.63
N PRO A 763 17.79 -18.34 -6.40
CA PRO A 763 18.59 -19.16 -5.49
C PRO A 763 18.81 -20.60 -6.00
N ASN A 764 17.86 -21.16 -6.74
CA ASN A 764 17.89 -22.53 -7.28
C ASN A 764 17.99 -22.59 -8.82
N ALA A 765 18.20 -21.45 -9.48
CA ALA A 765 18.26 -21.36 -10.94
C ALA A 765 19.52 -22.01 -11.50
N GLN A 766 19.35 -22.82 -12.56
CA GLN A 766 20.43 -23.46 -13.33
C GLN A 766 21.42 -24.27 -12.46
N ARG A 767 20.99 -24.73 -11.29
CA ARG A 767 21.78 -25.54 -10.35
C ARG A 767 21.02 -26.82 -9.98
N GLY A 768 21.74 -27.76 -9.35
CA GLY A 768 21.11 -28.85 -8.60
C GLY A 768 20.34 -28.31 -7.38
N SER A 769 19.74 -29.19 -6.57
CA SER A 769 19.10 -28.78 -5.31
C SER A 769 20.05 -27.94 -4.44
N VAL A 770 19.50 -26.97 -3.72
CA VAL A 770 20.29 -25.98 -2.96
C VAL A 770 19.89 -25.90 -1.50
N VAL A 771 20.85 -25.48 -0.67
CA VAL A 771 20.64 -24.97 0.67
C VAL A 771 20.80 -23.45 0.66
N CYS A 772 19.81 -22.74 1.19
CA CYS A 772 19.84 -21.31 1.38
C CYS A 772 20.16 -20.99 2.84
N VAL A 773 21.27 -20.30 3.07
CA VAL A 773 21.71 -19.84 4.39
C VAL A 773 21.20 -18.42 4.59
N ASN A 774 20.26 -18.22 5.51
CA ASN A 774 19.67 -16.93 5.84
C ASN A 774 20.02 -16.51 7.26
N ILE A 775 20.30 -15.24 7.45
CA ILE A 775 20.54 -14.64 8.77
C ILE A 775 19.78 -13.31 8.88
N HIS A 776 19.27 -13.04 10.09
CA HIS A 776 18.59 -11.80 10.43
C HIS A 776 19.50 -10.88 11.26
N TRP A 777 19.59 -9.62 10.87
CA TRP A 777 20.43 -8.58 11.49
C TRP A 777 19.57 -7.50 12.11
N ARG A 778 20.03 -6.93 13.21
CA ARG A 778 19.44 -5.71 13.76
C ARG A 778 20.24 -4.53 13.20
N MET A 779 19.56 -3.43 12.87
CA MET A 779 20.29 -2.25 12.41
C MET A 779 21.03 -1.57 13.57
N HIS A 780 22.36 -1.72 13.61
CA HIS A 780 23.30 -1.05 14.51
C HIS A 780 24.62 -0.77 13.76
N PRO A 781 25.34 0.34 14.02
CA PRO A 781 26.59 0.68 13.30
C PRO A 781 27.63 -0.45 13.27
N ASP A 782 27.79 -1.19 14.37
CA ASP A 782 28.72 -2.31 14.47
C ASP A 782 28.26 -3.58 13.72
N GLU A 783 26.95 -3.70 13.42
CA GLU A 783 26.39 -4.85 12.69
C GLU A 783 26.59 -4.73 11.17
N ASP A 784 26.89 -3.54 10.64
CA ASP A 784 27.16 -3.32 9.21
C ASP A 784 28.54 -3.90 8.80
N GLU A 785 29.55 -3.79 9.67
CA GLU A 785 30.86 -4.45 9.47
C GLU A 785 30.74 -5.97 9.60
N ALA A 786 29.98 -6.46 10.59
CA ALA A 786 29.71 -7.88 10.79
C ALA A 786 28.98 -8.51 9.59
N LEU A 787 27.96 -7.82 9.08
CA LEU A 787 27.24 -8.20 7.87
C LEU A 787 28.20 -8.26 6.67
N HIS A 788 29.02 -7.23 6.46
CA HIS A 788 29.95 -7.20 5.33
C HIS A 788 30.94 -8.37 5.35
N LEU A 789 31.50 -8.67 6.51
CA LEU A 789 32.43 -9.80 6.68
C LEU A 789 31.72 -11.15 6.50
N PHE A 790 30.49 -11.29 7.00
CA PHE A 790 29.69 -12.50 6.82
C PHE A 790 29.31 -12.72 5.35
N GLU A 791 28.89 -11.68 4.63
CA GLU A 791 28.64 -11.74 3.19
C GLU A 791 29.90 -12.12 2.42
N GLY A 792 31.04 -11.51 2.76
CA GLY A 792 32.33 -11.83 2.13
C GLY A 792 32.69 -13.31 2.28
N LEU A 793 32.42 -13.93 3.44
CA LEU A 793 32.58 -15.37 3.62
C LEU A 793 31.69 -16.17 2.66
N LEU A 794 30.39 -15.88 2.63
CA LEU A 794 29.43 -16.60 1.80
C LEU A 794 29.73 -16.44 0.30
N GLN A 795 30.17 -15.25 -0.12
CA GLN A 795 30.61 -14.96 -1.48
C GLN A 795 31.88 -15.71 -1.85
N SER A 796 32.87 -15.78 -0.94
CA SER A 796 34.13 -16.52 -1.17
C SER A 796 33.91 -18.02 -1.38
N LEU A 797 32.79 -18.56 -0.87
CA LEU A 797 32.36 -19.94 -1.05
C LEU A 797 31.52 -20.14 -2.34
N GLY A 798 31.31 -19.09 -3.14
CA GLY A 798 30.56 -19.14 -4.40
C GLY A 798 29.04 -19.09 -4.23
N GLY A 799 28.54 -18.51 -3.12
CA GLY A 799 27.11 -18.41 -2.84
C GLY A 799 26.39 -17.47 -3.80
N THR A 800 25.22 -17.88 -4.27
CA THR A 800 24.33 -17.03 -5.07
C THR A 800 23.43 -16.19 -4.16
N PRO A 801 23.43 -14.84 -4.25
CA PRO A 801 22.58 -14.01 -3.41
C PRO A 801 21.11 -14.16 -3.76
N HIS A 802 20.24 -14.10 -2.76
CA HIS A 802 18.80 -14.00 -2.97
C HIS A 802 18.43 -12.57 -3.39
N LEU A 803 17.85 -12.39 -4.58
CA LEU A 803 17.58 -11.06 -5.17
C LEU A 803 16.61 -10.19 -4.35
N GLY A 804 15.71 -10.79 -3.57
CA GLY A 804 14.81 -10.08 -2.64
C GLY A 804 15.40 -9.77 -1.24
N LYS A 805 16.64 -10.17 -0.96
CA LYS A 805 17.31 -9.97 0.34
C LYS A 805 18.41 -8.93 0.21
N ARG A 806 18.85 -8.38 1.34
CA ARG A 806 19.99 -7.45 1.35
C ARG A 806 21.24 -8.22 0.94
N HIS A 807 21.93 -7.69 -0.06
CA HIS A 807 23.23 -8.19 -0.46
C HIS A 807 24.12 -7.03 -0.91
N ARG A 808 25.43 -7.16 -0.70
CA ARG A 808 26.45 -6.26 -1.25
C ARG A 808 27.29 -7.01 -2.26
N LEU A 809 27.05 -6.79 -3.55
CA LEU A 809 27.93 -7.27 -4.62
C LEU A 809 28.94 -6.18 -4.95
N GLU A 810 30.23 -6.55 -5.00
CA GLU A 810 31.29 -5.71 -5.54
C GLU A 810 31.37 -5.89 -7.05
N LYS A 811 31.82 -4.84 -7.74
CA LYS A 811 31.88 -4.78 -9.20
C LYS A 811 32.56 -6.02 -9.81
N GLY A 812 31.80 -6.75 -10.62
CA GLY A 812 32.28 -7.92 -11.37
C GLY A 812 32.08 -9.26 -10.65
N GLN A 813 31.53 -9.25 -9.43
CA GLN A 813 31.21 -10.48 -8.69
C GLN A 813 29.90 -11.12 -9.17
N ALA A 814 28.92 -10.32 -9.61
CA ALA A 814 27.60 -10.86 -9.97
C ALA A 814 27.66 -11.92 -11.08
N ALA A 815 28.47 -11.71 -12.12
CA ALA A 815 28.64 -12.66 -13.22
C ALA A 815 29.25 -14.00 -12.76
N GLN A 816 30.04 -13.98 -11.68
CA GLN A 816 30.64 -15.19 -11.12
C GLN A 816 29.68 -15.93 -10.17
N LEU A 817 28.89 -15.18 -9.40
CA LEU A 817 28.04 -15.73 -8.34
C LEU A 817 26.62 -16.08 -8.81
N ILE A 818 26.16 -15.53 -9.94
CA ILE A 818 24.81 -15.72 -10.49
C ILE A 818 24.92 -16.42 -11.85
N PRO A 819 24.73 -17.76 -11.92
CA PRO A 819 25.00 -18.54 -13.11
C PRO A 819 24.30 -18.05 -14.40
N GLY A 820 23.00 -17.77 -14.36
CA GLY A 820 22.23 -17.36 -15.55
C GLY A 820 22.23 -15.86 -15.84
N LEU A 821 23.14 -15.09 -15.23
CA LEU A 821 23.17 -13.62 -15.39
C LEU A 821 23.56 -13.21 -16.81
N ALA A 822 24.47 -13.93 -17.46
CA ALA A 822 24.94 -13.60 -18.80
C ALA A 822 23.79 -13.73 -19.84
N GLU A 823 23.09 -14.85 -19.81
CA GLU A 823 21.92 -15.13 -20.66
C GLU A 823 20.80 -14.13 -20.37
N PHE A 824 20.52 -13.87 -19.09
CA PHE A 824 19.53 -12.87 -18.70
C PHE A 824 19.87 -11.47 -19.24
N SER A 825 21.15 -11.08 -19.18
CA SER A 825 21.62 -9.76 -19.66
C SER A 825 21.44 -9.59 -21.17
N VAL A 826 21.57 -10.67 -21.95
CA VAL A 826 21.30 -10.65 -23.39
C VAL A 826 19.80 -10.43 -23.64
N VAL A 827 18.94 -11.16 -22.92
CA VAL A 827 17.48 -11.02 -23.04
C VAL A 827 17.03 -9.59 -22.64
N ALA A 828 17.51 -9.08 -21.50
CA ALA A 828 17.17 -7.76 -21.01
C ALA A 828 17.53 -6.66 -22.01
N ARG A 829 18.76 -6.67 -22.55
CA ARG A 829 19.21 -5.68 -23.55
C ARG A 829 18.38 -5.71 -24.84
N LYS A 830 17.89 -6.88 -25.24
CA LYS A 830 17.09 -7.02 -26.46
C LYS A 830 15.66 -6.53 -26.27
N ILE A 831 15.08 -6.70 -25.09
CA ILE A 831 13.68 -6.35 -24.80
C ILE A 831 13.51 -4.89 -24.40
N ASP A 832 14.50 -4.34 -23.70
CA ASP A 832 14.54 -2.97 -23.22
C ASP A 832 15.88 -2.30 -23.61
N PRO A 833 16.07 -1.96 -24.90
CA PRO A 833 17.32 -1.38 -25.39
C PRO A 833 17.62 0.00 -24.79
N ASN A 834 16.58 0.73 -24.37
CA ASN A 834 16.70 2.04 -23.71
C ASN A 834 16.91 1.91 -22.19
N ARG A 835 16.92 0.68 -21.68
CA ARG A 835 17.16 0.34 -20.28
C ARG A 835 16.20 1.05 -19.33
N MET A 836 14.95 1.25 -19.74
CA MET A 836 13.90 1.86 -18.92
C MET A 836 13.73 1.16 -17.56
N PHE A 837 13.85 -0.17 -17.50
CA PHE A 837 13.64 -0.99 -16.31
C PHE A 837 14.92 -1.36 -15.55
N GLU A 838 16.06 -0.79 -15.94
CA GLU A 838 17.35 -1.06 -15.29
C GLU A 838 17.36 -0.47 -13.86
N PRO A 839 17.82 -1.24 -12.84
CA PRO A 839 17.98 -0.77 -11.46
C PRO A 839 18.85 0.49 -11.35
N THR A 840 18.61 1.37 -10.37
CA THR A 840 19.42 2.60 -10.24
C THR A 840 20.78 2.39 -9.57
N LEU A 841 20.96 1.37 -8.72
CA LEU A 841 22.21 1.14 -7.98
C LEU A 841 22.59 -0.35 -7.88
N ALA A 842 23.89 -0.62 -7.98
CA ALA A 842 24.61 -1.91 -7.93
C ALA A 842 24.48 -2.84 -9.17
N LEU A 843 23.28 -3.30 -9.54
CA LEU A 843 23.14 -4.20 -10.70
C LEU A 843 23.37 -3.50 -12.05
N SER A 844 23.14 -2.19 -12.15
CA SER A 844 23.33 -1.43 -13.39
C SER A 844 24.78 -1.32 -13.82
N GLU A 845 25.73 -1.07 -12.92
CA GLU A 845 27.16 -1.01 -13.25
C GLU A 845 27.73 -2.38 -13.66
N GLU A 846 27.09 -3.48 -13.26
CA GLU A 846 27.53 -4.85 -13.57
C GLU A 846 26.86 -5.40 -14.84
N LEU A 847 25.56 -5.13 -15.04
CA LEU A 847 24.86 -5.45 -16.30
C LEU A 847 25.39 -4.61 -17.47
N SER A 848 25.97 -3.43 -17.20
CA SER A 848 26.52 -2.54 -18.22
C SER A 848 27.95 -2.89 -18.66
N ILE A 849 28.66 -3.77 -17.96
CA ILE A 849 30.02 -4.22 -18.31
C ILE A 849 29.99 -5.70 -18.69
N GLN A 850 29.66 -5.95 -19.96
CA GLN A 850 30.33 -6.87 -20.87
C GLN A 850 29.46 -7.02 -22.13
N LEU A 851 29.93 -6.39 -23.20
CA LEU A 851 29.86 -6.77 -24.62
C LEU A 851 30.51 -5.62 -25.41
N THR A 852 31.76 -5.28 -25.06
CA THR A 852 32.68 -4.65 -26.01
C THR A 852 33.46 -5.76 -26.69
N GLU A 853 32.78 -6.54 -27.54
CA GLU A 853 33.41 -7.29 -28.62
C GLU A 853 32.33 -7.82 -29.57
N SER A 854 32.22 -7.16 -30.73
CA SER A 854 31.73 -7.69 -32.01
C SER A 854 30.33 -8.35 -32.04
N LEU A 855 29.30 -7.55 -32.32
CA LEU A 855 27.98 -8.03 -32.78
C LEU A 855 27.88 -8.19 -34.31
N ASP A 856 29.02 -8.26 -35.03
CA ASP A 856 29.06 -8.45 -36.49
C ASP A 856 29.56 -9.85 -36.91
N SER A 857 29.45 -10.87 -36.05
CA SER A 857 29.73 -12.25 -36.44
C SER A 857 28.44 -13.03 -36.72
N PRO A 858 28.23 -13.57 -37.93
CA PRO A 858 27.03 -14.33 -38.31
C PRO A 858 27.10 -15.79 -37.83
N VAL A 859 27.59 -16.04 -36.61
CA VAL A 859 27.82 -17.40 -36.10
C VAL A 859 26.81 -17.73 -35.02
N GLY A 860 26.10 -18.84 -35.25
CA GLY A 860 24.91 -19.25 -34.55
C GLY A 860 25.10 -19.59 -33.08
N LEU A 861 23.99 -19.46 -32.35
CA LEU A 861 23.69 -20.16 -31.12
C LEU A 861 24.25 -21.60 -31.16
N HIS A 862 25.30 -21.85 -30.41
CA HIS A 862 25.56 -23.18 -29.86
C HIS A 862 25.48 -23.09 -28.34
N VAL A 863 24.31 -23.51 -27.86
CA VAL A 863 24.11 -24.03 -26.51
C VAL A 863 24.86 -25.35 -26.42
N THR A 864 25.71 -25.50 -25.41
CA THR A 864 26.08 -26.82 -24.87
C THR A 864 25.48 -26.94 -23.49
#